data_AF-A0A255TUX2-F1
#
_entry.id   AF-A0A255TUX2-F1
#
_cell.length_a   1.000
_cell.length_b   1.000
_cell.length_c   1.000
_cell.angle_alpha   90.00
_cell.angle_beta   90.00
_cell.angle_gamma   90.00
#
_symmetry.space_group_name_H-M   'P 1'
#
loop_
_entity.id
_entity.type
_entity.pdbx_description
1 polymer ?
#
loop_
_entity_poly.entity_id
_entity_poly.type
_entity_poly.pdbx_seq_one_letter_code
_entity_poly.pdbx_strand_id
1 'polypeptide(L)'
;MNAQTVLDHIQKVTELPIIPAINKEGKEFTPPEEDLWQHPVMRYINHVAYKQDDQPEKTQAVIEKLLHHFSFLKIMAENQRDYWNKKNNTHRLEVNSTDLNGILNTVFRVIKKYRDTTTHYMTNDTCWNDGSDFLAKEQRLAFMIDNYYEVALRDLKERYSYTTDDLRFIQYYRYKRVRMPDGKPTMCKNTNFYLSMVDYNGDAGKKLHLSGVGVAQLVCLFLDKQYINQLASNLELTSKHLPSSKEAQIIRRSLGIHNIVLPKDRIHSDKGEMSIAMDMLGEIKRCPNELFDTLSADRQSSFRLISSDHNEVLLKRSSDRFAQLTLQYIDYGEKFDRIRFHVNMGKLRYLFNAEKTCVDGQVRVRVIEHPLNGFGRMAEMEAMRKQEDGTFGKTGIQIRDFDNVKRDDANPANYPYIVDTYTHYMLDDNHVEMLIGKPMDMPEIEEYDGKWYVNKTVPSCRMSTLELPAMMFHMHLLGSKRTEARIIDFYERYCKLFDALKQGAVSKENIGEFGIKEQDMPQKVLDVINGNAQGKNANEYILKTLQELYDHACKRIDNLRQDKRAIGSAANKMGKRGYRQIKPGKLAEYLIQDIVRWQPTLSAGDDYGTDRLTGLNYRVMQAAIATYDSRGKDEEARRFKAMFERANLIGGDRQKNHPFLYKVFGYRLPADIVDFYEKYLNEQKYYINSLLKKAKQGEVVNVPFVNRDQSKWKKPTQEYLGAEYMADKAIELPRQMFDEDIKNHLKTLDQMKDVDFDHANVTYLIGEYMKRVRDDAFQEFYAWRRNYRYIDLLKCEVDRTKRIPKLVETWTTTEEREKIWKEREKLAKEYRSWADGQMKNNPQTRRLTEDERGEIIAKRLSNSRNDYQRSEKMIRRYKVQDALLFIAANDTLTQHMDFKGKQFKLKDITPDAERGILSEKMSMDFKFEKNGKTYIIYAQEMKIKNYGDFFVLANDKRLVNLLALVNQDRVSKDEIEQELKRYDVCRPEVVKMILDLEKWAFDNFPELKAKVMNDREDNKVGFNYILDVLLENKRIGEAQKETLRLIRNAFDHNNYPRTGVVNVVTLPEIAEEMRDLFGEYARIE
;
A
#
# COMPACT_ATOMS: atom_id res chain seq x y z
N MET A 1 -1.45 14.60 19.82
CA MET A 1 -0.88 13.25 19.95
C MET A 1 -0.91 12.44 18.66
N ASN A 2 -2.05 12.06 18.07
CA ASN A 2 -2.07 11.24 16.83
C ASN A 2 -1.20 11.81 15.69
N ALA A 3 -1.29 13.12 15.44
CA ALA A 3 -0.42 13.79 14.47
C ALA A 3 1.06 13.75 14.85
N GLN A 4 1.38 13.89 16.15
CA GLN A 4 2.74 13.84 16.68
C GLN A 4 3.34 12.45 16.48
N THR A 5 2.63 11.38 16.90
CA THR A 5 3.01 9.98 16.65
C THR A 5 3.36 9.72 15.19
N VAL A 6 2.58 10.26 14.25
CA VAL A 6 2.86 10.14 12.82
C VAL A 6 4.14 10.89 12.45
N LEU A 7 4.31 12.12 12.91
CA LEU A 7 5.51 12.92 12.61
C LEU A 7 6.78 12.32 13.22
N ASP A 8 6.73 11.81 14.46
CA ASP A 8 7.82 11.11 15.13
C ASP A 8 8.20 9.84 14.36
N HIS A 9 7.20 9.06 13.94
CA HIS A 9 7.40 7.89 13.11
C HIS A 9 8.05 8.26 11.78
N ILE A 10 7.58 9.32 11.11
CA ILE A 10 8.18 9.80 9.85
C ILE A 10 9.63 10.22 10.07
N GLN A 11 9.92 11.00 11.12
CA GLN A 11 11.28 11.43 11.43
C GLN A 11 12.20 10.22 11.65
N LYS A 12 11.74 9.24 12.43
CA LYS A 12 12.49 8.01 12.72
C LYS A 12 12.80 7.23 11.44
N VAL A 13 11.78 6.90 10.64
CA VAL A 13 11.95 6.05 9.43
C VAL A 13 12.63 6.75 8.26
N THR A 14 12.72 8.09 8.28
CA THR A 14 13.44 8.87 7.26
C THR A 14 14.81 9.36 7.72
N GLU A 15 15.19 9.07 8.97
CA GLU A 15 16.47 9.43 9.57
C GLU A 15 16.79 10.92 9.37
N LEU A 16 15.77 11.75 9.59
CA LEU A 16 15.94 13.19 9.54
C LEU A 16 16.73 13.65 10.76
N PRO A 17 17.78 14.48 10.57
CA PRO A 17 18.49 15.07 11.69
C PRO A 17 17.54 15.94 12.52
N ILE A 18 17.88 16.14 13.79
CA ILE A 18 17.22 17.16 14.61
C ILE A 18 17.65 18.51 14.04
N ILE A 19 16.78 19.10 13.23
CA ILE A 19 16.96 20.47 12.73
C ILE A 19 16.68 21.38 13.92
N PRO A 20 17.56 22.33 14.29
CA PRO A 20 17.28 23.27 15.39
C PRO A 20 16.14 24.22 15.01
N ALA A 21 15.42 24.77 16.00
CA ALA A 21 14.42 25.81 15.71
C ALA A 21 15.14 27.14 15.84
N ILE A 22 14.97 28.02 14.86
CA ILE A 22 15.65 29.30 14.83
C ILE A 22 14.61 30.39 15.06
N ASN A 23 14.85 31.26 16.04
CA ASN A 23 13.98 32.40 16.33
C ASN A 23 14.17 33.51 15.28
N LYS A 24 13.43 34.62 15.39
CA LYS A 24 13.53 35.74 14.43
C LYS A 24 14.90 36.42 14.41
N GLU A 25 15.70 36.25 15.46
CA GLU A 25 17.04 36.84 15.61
C GLU A 25 18.15 35.89 15.14
N GLY A 26 17.81 34.70 14.63
CA GLY A 26 18.81 33.72 14.18
C GLY A 26 19.35 32.81 15.28
N LYS A 27 18.78 32.83 16.50
CA LYS A 27 19.22 31.98 17.62
C LYS A 27 18.45 30.66 17.69
N GLU A 28 19.15 29.59 18.05
CA GLU A 28 18.55 28.28 18.28
C GLU A 28 17.72 28.25 19.57
N PHE A 29 16.59 27.55 19.54
CA PHE A 29 15.75 27.27 20.70
C PHE A 29 15.07 25.91 20.57
N THR A 30 14.62 25.36 21.69
CA THR A 30 13.82 24.13 21.72
C THR A 30 12.34 24.51 21.71
N PRO A 31 11.59 24.23 20.63
CA PRO A 31 10.17 24.54 20.56
C PRO A 31 9.39 23.62 21.51
N PRO A 32 8.23 24.07 22.05
CA PRO A 32 7.32 23.19 22.77
C PRO A 32 6.94 21.97 21.91
N GLU A 33 6.87 20.77 22.50
CA GLU A 33 6.54 19.54 21.76
C GLU A 33 5.17 19.61 21.05
N GLU A 34 4.25 20.41 21.58
CA GLU A 34 2.93 20.65 21.01
C GLU A 34 2.91 21.56 19.78
N ASP A 35 4.00 22.28 19.50
CA ASP A 35 4.14 23.15 18.33
C ASP A 35 4.54 22.32 17.10
N LEU A 36 3.62 21.48 16.61
CA LEU A 36 3.89 20.54 15.51
C LEU A 36 4.39 21.20 14.21
N TRP A 37 4.13 22.49 13.99
CA TRP A 37 4.69 23.22 12.84
C TRP A 37 6.20 23.48 12.97
N GLN A 38 6.77 23.35 14.17
CA GLN A 38 8.21 23.34 14.43
C GLN A 38 8.78 21.93 14.52
N HIS A 39 8.00 20.89 14.26
CA HIS A 39 8.53 19.52 14.25
C HIS A 39 9.67 19.39 13.20
N PRO A 40 10.74 18.60 13.44
CA PRO A 40 11.84 18.40 12.48
C PRO A 40 11.37 18.12 11.05
N VAL A 41 10.39 17.22 10.87
CA VAL A 41 9.74 16.93 9.58
C VAL A 41 9.17 18.18 8.91
N MET A 42 8.49 19.04 9.66
CA MET A 42 7.87 20.27 9.14
C MET A 42 8.91 21.32 8.75
N ARG A 43 9.98 21.43 9.54
CA ARG A 43 11.12 22.31 9.22
C ARG A 43 11.86 21.83 7.97
N TYR A 44 12.05 20.52 7.82
CA TYR A 44 12.73 19.92 6.67
C TYR A 44 11.99 20.20 5.35
N ILE A 45 10.67 20.01 5.30
CA ILE A 45 9.89 20.30 4.07
C ILE A 45 9.73 21.80 3.80
N ASN A 46 10.05 22.66 4.79
CA ASN A 46 10.02 24.11 4.64
C ASN A 46 11.35 24.63 4.07
N HIS A 47 11.55 24.40 2.76
CA HIS A 47 12.75 24.75 1.94
C HIS A 47 13.27 26.20 2.00
N VAL A 48 12.69 27.10 2.80
CA VAL A 48 13.09 28.51 2.84
C VAL A 48 14.23 28.74 3.86
N ALA A 49 14.42 27.85 4.85
CA ALA A 49 15.35 28.08 5.96
C ALA A 49 16.70 27.33 5.88
N TYR A 50 16.79 26.17 5.22
CA TYR A 50 17.99 25.31 5.24
C TYR A 50 18.40 24.92 3.82
N LYS A 51 19.38 25.61 3.23
CA LYS A 51 19.65 25.62 1.77
C LYS A 51 20.89 24.85 1.30
N GLN A 52 21.63 24.17 2.17
CA GLN A 52 22.90 23.53 1.78
C GLN A 52 22.90 21.99 1.83
N ASP A 53 22.04 21.35 2.65
CA ASP A 53 22.10 19.90 2.91
C ASP A 53 20.80 19.14 2.58
N ASP A 54 19.90 19.70 1.77
CA ASP A 54 18.65 19.01 1.38
C ASP A 54 18.99 17.78 0.51
N GLN A 55 18.81 16.60 1.08
CA GLN A 55 18.93 15.32 0.38
C GLN A 55 17.61 15.01 -0.34
N PRO A 56 17.55 15.03 -1.69
CA PRO A 56 16.29 14.88 -2.43
C PRO A 56 15.56 13.57 -2.14
N GLU A 57 16.27 12.47 -1.91
CA GLU A 57 15.69 11.18 -1.56
C GLU A 57 15.01 11.16 -0.18
N LYS A 58 15.52 11.91 0.80
CA LYS A 58 14.85 12.11 2.09
C LYS A 58 13.60 12.96 1.91
N THR A 59 13.68 14.04 1.11
CA THR A 59 12.54 14.90 0.79
C THR A 59 11.41 14.13 0.13
N GLN A 60 11.73 13.30 -0.86
CA GLN A 60 10.74 12.44 -1.50
C GLN A 60 10.12 11.46 -0.50
N ALA A 61 10.93 10.79 0.33
CA ALA A 61 10.43 9.84 1.33
C ALA A 61 9.48 10.50 2.35
N VAL A 62 9.82 11.70 2.83
CA VAL A 62 8.97 12.48 3.75
C VAL A 62 7.64 12.84 3.09
N ILE A 63 7.65 13.33 1.85
CA ILE A 63 6.44 13.69 1.10
C ILE A 63 5.52 12.47 0.94
N GLU A 64 6.08 11.31 0.53
CA GLU A 64 5.32 10.08 0.34
C GLU A 64 4.67 9.61 1.65
N LYS A 65 5.40 9.68 2.77
CA LYS A 65 4.88 9.30 4.09
C LYS A 65 3.81 10.29 4.60
N LEU A 66 4.00 11.60 4.43
CA LEU A 66 2.99 12.60 4.79
C LEU A 66 1.68 12.37 4.03
N LEU A 67 1.74 12.12 2.72
CA LEU A 67 0.56 11.85 1.89
C LEU A 67 -0.08 10.48 2.17
N HIS A 68 0.65 9.55 2.78
CA HIS A 68 0.13 8.26 3.24
C HIS A 68 -0.61 8.41 4.57
N HIS A 69 0.05 8.97 5.59
CA HIS A 69 -0.49 9.07 6.94
C HIS A 69 -1.57 10.14 7.07
N PHE A 70 -1.42 11.29 6.39
CA PHE A 70 -2.44 12.35 6.32
C PHE A 70 -3.20 12.23 5.00
N SER A 71 -4.12 11.27 4.91
CA SER A 71 -4.79 10.92 3.64
C SER A 71 -5.56 12.10 3.00
N PHE A 72 -6.11 13.00 3.82
CA PHE A 72 -6.76 14.25 3.40
C PHE A 72 -5.81 15.24 2.70
N LEU A 73 -4.50 15.15 2.97
CA LEU A 73 -3.51 16.10 2.47
C LEU A 73 -3.43 16.09 0.94
N LYS A 74 -3.66 14.94 0.30
CA LYS A 74 -3.75 14.82 -1.17
C LYS A 74 -4.80 15.77 -1.76
N ILE A 75 -5.94 15.91 -1.09
CA ILE A 75 -7.06 16.73 -1.53
C ILE A 75 -6.77 18.21 -1.26
N MET A 76 -6.32 18.51 -0.05
CA MET A 76 -6.02 19.90 0.33
C MET A 76 -4.85 20.47 -0.47
N ALA A 77 -3.87 19.66 -0.84
CA ALA A 77 -2.71 20.08 -1.63
C ALA A 77 -3.05 20.55 -3.04
N GLU A 78 -4.02 19.91 -3.68
CA GLU A 78 -4.55 20.36 -4.97
C GLU A 78 -5.29 21.69 -4.84
N ASN A 79 -6.14 21.85 -3.82
CA ASN A 79 -6.82 23.12 -3.53
C ASN A 79 -5.82 24.25 -3.26
N GLN A 80 -4.75 23.93 -2.54
CA GLN A 80 -3.68 24.86 -2.20
C GLN A 80 -2.87 25.27 -3.44
N ARG A 81 -2.54 24.32 -4.32
CA ARG A 81 -1.91 24.61 -5.62
C ARG A 81 -2.75 25.57 -6.44
N ASP A 82 -4.05 25.29 -6.56
CA ASP A 82 -4.99 26.13 -7.34
C ASP A 82 -5.10 27.55 -6.77
N TYR A 83 -5.12 27.67 -5.43
CA TYR A 83 -5.06 28.97 -4.76
C TYR A 83 -3.79 29.74 -5.12
N TRP A 84 -2.61 29.11 -5.05
CA TRP A 84 -1.34 29.77 -5.38
C TRP A 84 -1.23 30.12 -6.86
N ASN A 85 -1.71 29.25 -7.74
CA ASN A 85 -1.79 29.53 -9.17
C ASN A 85 -2.60 30.80 -9.44
N LYS A 86 -3.77 30.92 -8.82
CA LYS A 86 -4.58 32.13 -8.93
C LYS A 86 -3.90 33.36 -8.32
N LYS A 87 -3.30 33.21 -7.13
CA LYS A 87 -2.67 34.33 -6.40
C LYS A 87 -1.42 34.87 -7.10
N ASN A 88 -0.59 33.98 -7.66
CA ASN A 88 0.69 34.31 -8.27
C ASN A 88 0.61 34.42 -9.80
N ASN A 89 -0.58 34.24 -10.39
CA ASN A 89 -0.79 34.18 -11.85
C ASN A 89 0.09 33.11 -12.54
N THR A 90 0.25 31.95 -11.89
CA THR A 90 1.03 30.80 -12.40
C THR A 90 0.13 29.67 -12.87
N HIS A 91 0.67 28.77 -13.70
CA HIS A 91 -0.04 27.62 -14.27
C HIS A 91 0.66 26.31 -13.93
N ARG A 92 1.09 26.17 -12.67
CA ARG A 92 1.78 24.96 -12.20
C ARG A 92 0.82 23.78 -12.19
N LEU A 93 1.28 22.61 -12.64
CA LEU A 93 0.43 21.43 -12.81
C LEU A 93 0.60 20.41 -11.67
N GLU A 94 1.74 20.46 -11.00
CA GLU A 94 2.14 19.56 -9.93
C GLU A 94 1.98 20.20 -8.55
N VAL A 95 1.71 19.35 -7.55
CA VAL A 95 1.78 19.70 -6.13
C VAL A 95 3.23 19.54 -5.66
N ASN A 96 3.73 20.48 -4.87
CA ASN A 96 5.11 20.46 -4.34
C ASN A 96 5.12 20.52 -2.79
N SER A 97 6.30 20.39 -2.19
CA SER A 97 6.51 20.42 -0.73
C SER A 97 6.00 21.70 -0.06
N THR A 98 6.03 22.83 -0.76
CA THR A 98 5.55 24.12 -0.22
C THR A 98 4.03 24.10 -0.01
N ASP A 99 3.29 23.44 -0.90
CA ASP A 99 1.83 23.27 -0.74
C ASP A 99 1.53 22.46 0.52
N LEU A 100 2.21 21.33 0.69
CA LEU A 100 2.05 20.42 1.83
C LEU A 100 2.39 21.11 3.16
N ASN A 101 3.54 21.78 3.21
CA ASN A 101 3.97 22.54 4.39
C ASN A 101 2.96 23.63 4.75
N GLY A 102 2.51 24.41 3.74
CA GLY A 102 1.54 25.48 3.97
C GLY A 102 0.22 24.99 4.56
N ILE A 103 -0.26 23.82 4.14
CA ILE A 103 -1.48 23.21 4.68
C ILE A 103 -1.27 22.75 6.11
N LEU A 104 -0.27 21.89 6.34
CA LEU A 104 -0.02 21.30 7.66
C LEU A 104 0.31 22.38 8.70
N ASN A 105 1.10 23.39 8.33
CA ASN A 105 1.39 24.53 9.20
C ASN A 105 0.11 25.28 9.61
N THR A 106 -0.78 25.55 8.64
CA THR A 106 -2.08 26.19 8.92
C THR A 106 -2.95 25.31 9.82
N VAL A 107 -3.08 24.02 9.47
CA VAL A 107 -3.91 23.05 10.19
C VAL A 107 -3.43 22.87 11.64
N PHE A 108 -2.13 22.67 11.86
CA PHE A 108 -1.57 22.46 13.19
C PHE A 108 -1.72 23.68 14.09
N ARG A 109 -1.55 24.89 13.55
CA ARG A 109 -1.78 26.12 14.32
C ARG A 109 -3.24 26.29 14.70
N VAL A 110 -4.16 26.06 13.76
CA VAL A 110 -5.60 26.21 14.01
C VAL A 110 -6.11 25.16 14.99
N ILE A 111 -5.77 23.88 14.80
CA ILE A 111 -6.23 22.80 15.67
C ILE A 111 -5.65 22.93 17.09
N LYS A 112 -4.37 23.33 17.24
CA LYS A 112 -3.77 23.62 18.55
C LYS A 112 -4.54 24.72 19.24
N LYS A 113 -4.91 25.78 18.52
CA LYS A 113 -5.61 26.91 19.13
C LYS A 113 -7.01 26.56 19.60
N TYR A 114 -7.77 25.81 18.80
CA TYR A 114 -9.06 25.26 19.23
C TYR A 114 -8.88 24.38 20.48
N ARG A 115 -7.92 23.45 20.48
CA ARG A 115 -7.60 22.61 21.64
C ARG A 115 -7.29 23.45 22.89
N ASP A 116 -6.36 24.40 22.79
CA ASP A 116 -5.93 25.22 23.93
C ASP A 116 -7.09 26.05 24.49
N THR A 117 -7.99 26.53 23.64
CA THR A 117 -9.17 27.30 24.06
C THR A 117 -10.21 26.43 24.76
N THR A 118 -10.26 25.12 24.50
CA THR A 118 -11.26 24.20 25.08
C THR A 118 -10.73 23.32 26.21
N THR A 119 -9.41 23.29 26.45
CA THR A 119 -8.77 22.42 27.46
C THR A 119 -8.39 23.15 28.74
N HIS A 120 -8.49 24.48 28.76
CA HIS A 120 -8.21 25.32 29.92
C HIS A 120 -9.47 26.07 30.32
N TYR A 121 -9.76 26.18 31.62
CA TYR A 121 -10.94 26.90 32.10
C TYR A 121 -10.92 28.40 31.75
N MET A 122 -9.78 29.07 31.90
CA MET A 122 -9.64 30.50 31.60
C MET A 122 -8.41 30.78 30.72
N THR A 123 -8.61 31.57 29.67
CA THR A 123 -7.55 32.05 28.77
C THR A 123 -7.76 33.53 28.45
N ASN A 124 -6.68 34.30 28.22
CA ASN A 124 -6.76 35.71 27.81
C ASN A 124 -6.12 35.91 26.43
N ASP A 125 -6.87 35.55 25.39
CA ASP A 125 -6.30 35.37 24.07
C ASP A 125 -6.91 36.28 23.00
N THR A 126 -6.16 37.30 22.62
CA THR A 126 -6.56 38.30 21.61
C THR A 126 -6.55 37.74 20.18
N CYS A 127 -6.20 36.47 19.96
CA CYS A 127 -6.17 35.89 18.63
C CYS A 127 -7.58 35.75 18.01
N TRP A 128 -8.63 35.82 18.83
CA TRP A 128 -10.02 35.77 18.38
C TRP A 128 -10.61 37.13 18.03
N ASN A 129 -9.84 38.21 18.21
CA ASN A 129 -10.26 39.56 17.84
C ASN A 129 -10.31 39.72 16.32
N ASP A 130 -11.29 40.48 15.81
CA ASP A 130 -11.45 40.83 14.40
C ASP A 130 -10.12 41.30 13.78
N GLY A 131 -9.78 40.70 12.64
CA GLY A 131 -8.58 41.09 11.87
C GLY A 131 -7.25 40.49 12.36
N SER A 132 -7.27 39.60 13.36
CA SER A 132 -6.06 38.89 13.78
C SER A 132 -5.45 38.02 12.66
N ASP A 133 -4.14 37.79 12.75
CA ASP A 133 -3.43 36.87 11.84
C ASP A 133 -3.90 35.41 12.01
N PHE A 134 -4.38 35.04 13.20
CA PHE A 134 -4.97 33.74 13.45
C PHE A 134 -6.27 33.55 12.67
N LEU A 135 -7.21 34.50 12.76
CA LEU A 135 -8.48 34.43 12.03
C LEU A 135 -8.27 34.40 10.51
N ALA A 136 -7.25 35.09 9.99
CA ALA A 136 -6.92 35.01 8.56
C ALA A 136 -6.48 33.59 8.13
N LYS A 137 -5.72 32.88 8.98
CA LYS A 137 -5.31 31.48 8.76
C LYS A 137 -6.49 30.52 8.88
N GLU A 138 -7.33 30.73 9.89
CA GLU A 138 -8.53 29.97 10.14
C GLU A 138 -9.52 30.10 8.96
N GLN A 139 -9.81 31.31 8.48
CA GLN A 139 -10.66 31.57 7.29
C GLN A 139 -10.15 30.82 6.05
N ARG A 140 -8.83 30.80 5.84
CA ARG A 140 -8.22 30.03 4.74
C ARG A 140 -8.47 28.53 4.92
N LEU A 141 -8.32 28.03 6.15
CA LEU A 141 -8.59 26.62 6.47
C LEU A 141 -10.06 26.27 6.30
N ALA A 142 -10.98 27.15 6.68
CA ALA A 142 -12.42 26.99 6.50
C ALA A 142 -12.78 26.73 5.02
N PHE A 143 -12.21 27.52 4.10
CA PHE A 143 -12.38 27.28 2.66
C PHE A 143 -11.79 25.93 2.20
N MET A 144 -10.62 25.54 2.72
CA MET A 144 -10.00 24.26 2.38
C MET A 144 -10.81 23.06 2.89
N ILE A 145 -11.34 23.12 4.11
CA ILE A 145 -12.18 22.10 4.72
C ILE A 145 -13.50 21.95 3.97
N ASP A 146 -14.13 23.07 3.58
CA ASP A 146 -15.38 23.04 2.84
C ASP A 146 -15.23 22.40 1.44
N ASN A 147 -14.15 22.73 0.72
CA ASN A 147 -13.81 22.09 -0.56
C ASN A 147 -13.41 20.63 -0.38
N TYR A 148 -12.62 20.32 0.65
CA TYR A 148 -12.28 18.94 1.02
C TYR A 148 -13.56 18.11 1.20
N TYR A 149 -14.56 18.64 1.91
CA TYR A 149 -15.78 17.91 2.20
C TYR A 149 -16.61 17.64 0.92
N GLU A 150 -16.55 18.50 -0.11
CA GLU A 150 -17.13 18.15 -1.41
C GLU A 150 -16.49 16.92 -2.05
N VAL A 151 -15.16 16.82 -1.97
CA VAL A 151 -14.41 15.69 -2.51
C VAL A 151 -14.69 14.44 -1.68
N ALA A 152 -14.73 14.58 -0.35
CA ALA A 152 -15.12 13.52 0.56
C ALA A 152 -16.50 12.92 0.22
N LEU A 153 -17.50 13.75 -0.13
CA LEU A 153 -18.81 13.25 -0.56
C LEU A 153 -18.77 12.50 -1.91
N ARG A 154 -17.88 12.88 -2.83
CA ARG A 154 -17.69 12.16 -4.11
C ARG A 154 -16.99 10.83 -3.89
N ASP A 155 -15.93 10.83 -3.08
CA ASP A 155 -15.22 9.60 -2.71
C ASP A 155 -16.14 8.66 -1.93
N LEU A 156 -17.01 9.20 -1.07
CA LEU A 156 -18.04 8.44 -0.37
C LEU A 156 -19.01 7.79 -1.34
N LYS A 157 -19.46 8.56 -2.35
CA LYS A 157 -20.34 8.06 -3.40
C LYS A 157 -19.74 6.88 -4.13
N GLU A 158 -18.49 7.00 -4.56
CA GLU A 158 -17.78 5.94 -5.29
C GLU A 158 -17.43 4.75 -4.40
N ARG A 159 -16.98 5.00 -3.16
CA ARG A 159 -16.53 3.96 -2.22
C ARG A 159 -17.67 3.10 -1.69
N TYR A 160 -18.85 3.67 -1.48
CA TYR A 160 -20.02 2.98 -0.92
C TYR A 160 -21.16 2.85 -1.94
N SER A 161 -20.90 3.21 -3.19
CA SER A 161 -21.84 3.09 -4.31
C SER A 161 -23.19 3.79 -4.06
N TYR A 162 -23.18 4.90 -3.33
CA TYR A 162 -24.39 5.70 -3.09
C TYR A 162 -24.91 6.34 -4.38
N THR A 163 -26.22 6.50 -4.47
CA THR A 163 -26.84 7.24 -5.57
C THR A 163 -26.69 8.75 -5.37
N THR A 164 -26.96 9.54 -6.42
CA THR A 164 -27.02 11.00 -6.27
C THR A 164 -28.16 11.40 -5.33
N ASP A 165 -29.27 10.65 -5.33
CA ASP A 165 -30.41 10.93 -4.47
C ASP A 165 -30.11 10.67 -3.00
N ASP A 166 -29.32 9.63 -2.69
CA ASP A 166 -28.85 9.33 -1.33
C ASP A 166 -28.06 10.50 -0.70
N LEU A 167 -27.33 11.25 -1.52
CA LEU A 167 -26.50 12.37 -1.06
C LEU A 167 -27.19 13.73 -1.20
N ARG A 168 -28.43 13.75 -1.72
CA ARG A 168 -29.15 14.99 -2.06
C ARG A 168 -29.33 15.91 -0.85
N PHE A 169 -29.62 15.33 0.31
CA PHE A 169 -29.85 16.05 1.56
C PHE A 169 -28.62 16.85 2.06
N ILE A 170 -27.40 16.47 1.66
CA ILE A 170 -26.17 17.22 1.96
C ILE A 170 -25.77 18.09 0.77
N GLN A 171 -25.73 17.53 -0.44
CA GLN A 171 -25.14 18.19 -1.60
C GLN A 171 -25.88 19.47 -2.02
N TYR A 172 -27.22 19.48 -1.94
CA TYR A 172 -28.00 20.64 -2.35
C TYR A 172 -28.16 21.67 -1.23
N TYR A 173 -28.38 21.21 0.01
CA TYR A 173 -28.72 22.11 1.13
C TYR A 173 -27.53 22.85 1.71
N ARG A 174 -26.29 22.42 1.43
CA ARG A 174 -25.05 23.21 1.72
C ARG A 174 -24.99 24.54 0.97
N TYR A 175 -25.82 24.72 -0.06
CA TYR A 175 -25.87 25.92 -0.87
C TYR A 175 -27.26 26.54 -0.89
N LYS A 176 -27.34 27.86 -0.99
CA LYS A 176 -28.58 28.59 -1.22
C LYS A 176 -28.42 29.57 -2.37
N ARG A 177 -29.51 29.84 -3.08
CA ARG A 177 -29.54 30.82 -4.17
C ARG A 177 -29.89 32.19 -3.58
N VAL A 178 -29.05 33.18 -3.83
CA VAL A 178 -29.25 34.58 -3.39
C VAL A 178 -29.17 35.49 -4.62
N ARG A 179 -29.93 36.58 -4.62
CA ARG A 179 -29.81 37.63 -5.66
C ARG A 179 -28.72 38.61 -5.27
N MET A 180 -27.77 38.82 -6.17
CA MET A 180 -26.76 39.88 -6.03
C MET A 180 -27.39 41.26 -6.27
N PRO A 181 -26.71 42.37 -5.90
CA PRO A 181 -27.19 43.73 -6.17
C PRO A 181 -27.48 44.02 -7.65
N ASP A 182 -26.84 43.28 -8.58
CA ASP A 182 -27.08 43.34 -10.02
C ASP A 182 -28.28 42.50 -10.50
N GLY A 183 -29.05 41.93 -9.57
CA GLY A 183 -30.24 41.10 -9.83
C GLY A 183 -29.93 39.64 -10.24
N LYS A 184 -28.65 39.27 -10.46
CA LYS A 184 -28.31 37.92 -10.93
C LYS A 184 -28.36 36.90 -9.79
N PRO A 185 -29.01 35.73 -10.00
CA PRO A 185 -29.00 34.67 -9.02
C PRO A 185 -27.61 34.05 -8.93
N THR A 186 -27.01 34.10 -7.74
CA THR A 186 -25.73 33.47 -7.43
C THR A 186 -25.92 32.41 -6.34
N MET A 187 -25.20 31.31 -6.45
CA MET A 187 -25.17 30.29 -5.41
C MET A 187 -24.15 30.69 -4.34
N CYS A 188 -24.59 30.83 -3.09
CA CYS A 188 -23.71 31.06 -1.95
C CYS A 188 -23.80 29.91 -0.95
N LYS A 189 -22.86 29.86 0.00
CA LYS A 189 -22.88 28.87 1.09
C LYS A 189 -24.10 29.11 1.97
N ASN A 190 -24.74 28.02 2.39
CA ASN A 190 -25.87 28.07 3.30
C ASN A 190 -25.39 27.82 4.73
N THR A 191 -25.00 28.88 5.43
CA THR A 191 -24.52 28.80 6.82
C THR A 191 -25.58 28.30 7.80
N ASN A 192 -26.87 28.45 7.47
CA ASN A 192 -27.98 27.95 8.28
C ASN A 192 -28.23 26.44 8.15
N PHE A 193 -27.48 25.74 7.27
CA PHE A 193 -27.59 24.30 7.13
C PHE A 193 -26.86 23.61 8.30
N TYR A 194 -27.51 22.64 8.94
CA TYR A 194 -27.00 22.00 10.15
C TYR A 194 -25.67 21.23 9.95
N LEU A 195 -25.29 20.88 8.71
CA LEU A 195 -23.98 20.32 8.34
C LEU A 195 -23.15 21.29 7.49
N SER A 196 -23.36 22.60 7.63
CA SER A 196 -22.49 23.59 7.01
C SER A 196 -21.10 23.46 7.63
N MET A 197 -20.05 23.41 6.80
CA MET A 197 -18.66 23.39 7.27
C MET A 197 -18.16 24.78 7.68
N VAL A 198 -18.92 25.81 7.31
CA VAL A 198 -18.55 27.21 7.52
C VAL A 198 -19.71 28.03 8.06
N ASP A 199 -19.39 29.07 8.83
CA ASP A 199 -20.35 30.04 9.37
C ASP A 199 -19.74 31.45 9.41
N TYR A 200 -20.57 32.47 9.65
CA TYR A 200 -20.13 33.83 9.91
C TYR A 200 -19.83 33.98 11.42
N ASN A 201 -18.61 34.36 11.78
CA ASN A 201 -18.17 34.45 13.19
C ASN A 201 -18.53 35.79 13.87
N GLY A 202 -19.44 36.58 13.31
CA GLY A 202 -19.80 37.91 13.84
C GLY A 202 -18.85 39.05 13.46
N ASP A 203 -17.72 38.78 12.78
CA ASP A 203 -16.82 39.81 12.24
C ASP A 203 -17.60 40.86 11.43
N ALA A 204 -17.25 42.13 11.59
CA ALA A 204 -17.86 43.23 10.82
C ALA A 204 -17.78 43.01 9.29
N GLY A 205 -16.77 42.26 8.83
CA GLY A 205 -16.53 41.90 7.43
C GLY A 205 -17.36 40.75 6.88
N LYS A 206 -18.25 40.10 7.66
CA LYS A 206 -19.04 38.92 7.27
C LYS A 206 -18.19 37.85 6.56
N LYS A 207 -17.01 37.56 7.08
CA LYS A 207 -16.13 36.53 6.53
C LYS A 207 -16.60 35.14 6.97
N LEU A 208 -16.23 34.12 6.20
CA LEU A 208 -16.57 32.72 6.50
C LEU A 208 -15.45 32.06 7.30
N HIS A 209 -15.83 31.46 8.41
CA HIS A 209 -15.01 30.74 9.38
C HIS A 209 -15.50 29.30 9.50
N LEU A 210 -14.76 28.43 10.17
CA LEU A 210 -15.23 27.09 10.52
C LEU A 210 -16.46 27.20 11.43
N SER A 211 -17.53 26.52 11.05
CA SER A 211 -18.67 26.30 11.95
C SER A 211 -18.29 25.27 13.03
N GLY A 212 -19.15 25.05 14.03
CA GLY A 212 -18.97 23.95 14.99
C GLY A 212 -18.81 22.58 14.30
N VAL A 213 -19.57 22.31 13.23
CA VAL A 213 -19.42 21.09 12.42
C VAL A 213 -18.12 21.10 11.59
N GLY A 214 -17.70 22.28 11.11
CA GLY A 214 -16.40 22.44 10.45
C GLY A 214 -15.23 22.11 11.38
N VAL A 215 -15.29 22.54 12.64
CA VAL A 215 -14.32 22.19 13.69
C VAL A 215 -14.36 20.68 13.95
N ALA A 216 -15.54 20.08 14.09
CA ALA A 216 -15.68 18.64 14.25
C ALA A 216 -15.09 17.86 13.06
N GLN A 217 -15.33 18.29 11.83
CA GLN A 217 -14.71 17.71 10.64
C GLN A 217 -13.18 17.84 10.67
N LEU A 218 -12.64 18.99 11.08
CA LEU A 218 -11.20 19.19 11.26
C LEU A 218 -10.62 18.19 12.27
N VAL A 219 -11.28 18.00 13.41
CA VAL A 219 -10.88 17.02 14.43
C VAL A 219 -10.92 15.59 13.88
N CYS A 220 -11.98 15.22 13.15
CA CYS A 220 -12.12 13.90 12.52
C CYS A 220 -10.98 13.56 11.54
N LEU A 221 -10.29 14.55 10.96
CA LEU A 221 -9.11 14.28 10.12
C LEU A 221 -7.94 13.66 10.90
N PHE A 222 -7.92 13.81 12.23
CA PHE A 222 -6.84 13.37 13.12
C PHE A 222 -7.25 12.28 14.11
N LEU A 223 -8.48 11.76 14.01
CA LEU A 223 -9.00 10.70 14.87
C LEU A 223 -9.02 9.34 14.15
N ASP A 224 -8.92 8.27 14.93
CA ASP A 224 -9.27 6.94 14.46
C ASP A 224 -10.79 6.82 14.30
N LYS A 225 -11.21 5.90 13.43
CA LYS A 225 -12.62 5.70 13.08
C LYS A 225 -13.52 5.37 14.29
N GLN A 226 -13.02 4.64 15.28
CA GLN A 226 -13.72 4.38 16.54
C GLN A 226 -14.15 5.69 17.21
N TYR A 227 -13.21 6.62 17.43
CA TYR A 227 -13.50 7.90 18.07
C TYR A 227 -14.31 8.84 17.17
N ILE A 228 -14.19 8.74 15.85
CA ILE A 228 -15.07 9.46 14.92
C ILE A 228 -16.52 9.02 15.08
N ASN A 229 -16.77 7.71 15.22
CA ASN A 229 -18.12 7.19 15.43
C ASN A 229 -18.70 7.67 16.77
N GLN A 230 -17.90 7.68 17.84
CA GLN A 230 -18.30 8.20 19.14
C GLN A 230 -18.61 9.70 19.07
N LEU A 231 -17.68 10.51 18.54
CA LEU A 231 -17.86 11.95 18.36
C LEU A 231 -19.11 12.26 17.53
N ALA A 232 -19.28 11.59 16.40
CA ALA A 232 -20.42 11.83 15.52
C ALA A 232 -21.77 11.42 16.13
N SER A 233 -21.77 10.50 17.10
CA SER A 233 -22.99 10.11 17.83
C SER A 233 -23.38 11.15 18.87
N ASN A 234 -22.41 11.92 19.37
CA ASN A 234 -22.58 12.96 20.38
C ASN A 234 -22.67 14.38 19.79
N LEU A 235 -22.51 14.55 18.47
CA LEU A 235 -22.71 15.84 17.82
C LEU A 235 -24.20 16.22 17.88
N GLU A 236 -24.53 17.23 18.69
CA GLU A 236 -25.86 17.84 18.71
C GLU A 236 -26.13 18.55 17.37
N LEU A 237 -26.59 17.80 16.37
CA LEU A 237 -27.08 18.35 15.12
C LEU A 237 -28.41 19.05 15.43
N THR A 238 -28.36 20.37 15.66
CA THR A 238 -29.47 21.21 16.13
C THR A 238 -30.84 20.91 15.48
N SER A 239 -31.69 20.18 16.21
CA SER A 239 -33.14 20.28 16.45
C SER A 239 -34.17 20.64 15.35
N LYS A 240 -33.88 20.60 14.03
CA LYS A 240 -34.93 20.75 13.00
C LYS A 240 -35.08 19.61 11.98
N HIS A 241 -34.08 18.78 11.78
CA HIS A 241 -34.12 17.62 10.87
C HIS A 241 -33.58 16.40 11.59
N LEU A 242 -34.42 15.39 11.82
CA LEU A 242 -33.99 14.10 12.35
C LEU A 242 -33.49 13.27 11.16
N PRO A 243 -32.16 13.02 11.01
CA PRO A 243 -31.67 12.25 9.88
C PRO A 243 -32.21 10.82 9.95
N SER A 244 -32.61 10.27 8.81
CA SER A 244 -32.92 8.82 8.73
C SER A 244 -31.70 7.98 9.09
N SER A 245 -31.88 6.70 9.43
CA SER A 245 -30.76 5.78 9.71
C SER A 245 -29.70 5.77 8.60
N LYS A 246 -30.15 5.81 7.33
CA LYS A 246 -29.27 5.89 6.15
C LYS A 246 -28.53 7.24 6.08
N GLU A 247 -29.21 8.35 6.32
CA GLU A 247 -28.59 9.69 6.35
C GLU A 247 -27.56 9.81 7.48
N ALA A 248 -27.89 9.34 8.69
CA ALA A 248 -26.97 9.31 9.83
C ALA A 248 -25.71 8.48 9.53
N GLN A 249 -25.85 7.34 8.86
CA GLN A 249 -24.72 6.54 8.40
C GLN A 249 -23.86 7.27 7.36
N ILE A 250 -24.50 7.97 6.40
CA ILE A 250 -23.80 8.79 5.40
C ILE A 250 -22.98 9.89 6.06
N ILE A 251 -23.55 10.57 7.07
CA ILE A 251 -22.86 11.63 7.83
C ILE A 251 -21.65 11.07 8.58
N ARG A 252 -21.81 9.96 9.32
CA ARG A 252 -20.68 9.33 10.02
C ARG A 252 -19.56 8.93 9.07
N ARG A 253 -19.91 8.29 7.94
CA ARG A 253 -18.93 7.86 6.94
C ARG A 253 -18.26 9.05 6.23
N SER A 254 -18.97 10.15 5.96
CA SER A 254 -18.39 11.32 5.30
C SER A 254 -17.37 12.03 6.18
N LEU A 255 -17.62 12.12 7.49
CA LEU A 255 -16.69 12.73 8.45
C LEU A 255 -15.36 11.96 8.54
N GLY A 256 -15.42 10.62 8.46
CA GLY A 256 -14.26 9.73 8.67
C GLY A 256 -13.64 9.10 7.42
N ILE A 257 -13.96 9.56 6.21
CA ILE A 257 -13.51 8.90 4.97
C ILE A 257 -12.00 9.05 4.68
N HIS A 258 -11.40 10.18 5.07
CA HIS A 258 -9.95 10.47 4.92
C HIS A 258 -9.31 10.83 6.26
N ASN A 259 -9.62 10.06 7.30
CA ASN A 259 -8.99 10.22 8.60
C ASN A 259 -7.50 9.84 8.57
N ILE A 260 -6.77 10.18 9.64
CA ILE A 260 -5.35 9.86 9.79
C ILE A 260 -5.13 8.34 9.77
N VAL A 261 -4.02 7.92 9.17
CA VAL A 261 -3.56 6.52 9.21
C VAL A 261 -2.41 6.44 10.21
N LEU A 262 -2.67 5.85 11.38
CA LEU A 262 -1.63 5.68 12.39
C LEU A 262 -0.61 4.60 11.97
N PRO A 263 0.68 4.77 12.32
CA PRO A 263 1.65 3.70 12.20
C PRO A 263 1.22 2.54 13.11
N LYS A 264 1.31 1.32 12.61
CA LYS A 264 1.02 0.09 13.35
C LYS A 264 2.30 -0.67 13.57
N ASP A 265 2.46 -1.21 14.78
CA ASP A 265 3.57 -2.09 15.10
C ASP A 265 3.41 -3.41 14.34
N ARG A 266 4.53 -4.03 13.98
CA ARG A 266 4.50 -5.38 13.45
C ARG A 266 4.39 -6.34 14.63
N ILE A 267 3.26 -7.02 14.75
CA ILE A 267 3.08 -8.03 15.81
C ILE A 267 3.82 -9.31 15.42
N HIS A 268 4.69 -9.75 16.32
CA HIS A 268 5.38 -11.04 16.26
C HIS A 268 4.49 -12.09 16.91
N SER A 269 3.75 -12.89 16.13
CA SER A 269 2.91 -13.97 16.63
C SER A 269 3.49 -15.34 16.27
N ASP A 270 3.40 -16.31 17.19
CA ASP A 270 3.79 -17.70 16.91
C ASP A 270 2.92 -18.29 15.79
N LYS A 271 3.55 -19.09 14.92
CA LYS A 271 2.87 -19.79 13.81
C LYS A 271 3.01 -21.30 13.96
N GLY A 272 1.88 -21.99 13.87
CA GLY A 272 1.77 -23.44 13.79
C GLY A 272 0.64 -23.87 12.85
N GLU A 273 0.44 -25.19 12.69
CA GLU A 273 -0.52 -25.76 11.73
C GLU A 273 -1.94 -25.18 11.89
N MET A 274 -2.44 -25.06 13.13
CA MET A 274 -3.74 -24.44 13.42
C MET A 274 -3.82 -22.98 12.97
N SER A 275 -2.79 -22.17 13.26
CA SER A 275 -2.76 -20.76 12.85
C SER A 275 -2.80 -20.59 11.33
N ILE A 276 -2.13 -21.49 10.60
CA ILE A 276 -2.15 -21.50 9.14
C ILE A 276 -3.54 -21.88 8.62
N ALA A 277 -4.19 -22.88 9.22
CA ALA A 277 -5.57 -23.24 8.87
C ALA A 277 -6.55 -22.08 9.12
N MET A 278 -6.41 -21.34 10.22
CA MET A 278 -7.21 -20.13 10.49
C MET A 278 -6.94 -19.02 9.46
N ASP A 279 -5.68 -18.83 9.07
CA ASP A 279 -5.27 -17.88 8.03
C ASP A 279 -5.89 -18.24 6.67
N MET A 280 -5.98 -19.54 6.33
CA MET A 280 -6.66 -20.02 5.13
C MET A 280 -8.15 -19.70 5.16
N LEU A 281 -8.86 -20.05 6.25
CA LEU A 281 -10.28 -19.73 6.40
C LEU A 281 -10.53 -18.21 6.37
N GLY A 282 -9.63 -17.43 6.97
CA GLY A 282 -9.64 -15.98 6.95
C GLY A 282 -9.46 -15.37 5.55
N GLU A 283 -8.79 -16.07 4.64
CA GLU A 283 -8.63 -15.68 3.24
C GLU A 283 -9.83 -16.08 2.38
N ILE A 284 -10.36 -17.31 2.57
CA ILE A 284 -11.48 -17.88 1.81
C ILE A 284 -12.78 -17.08 2.04
N LYS A 285 -12.99 -16.52 3.24
CA LYS A 285 -14.15 -15.66 3.54
C LYS A 285 -14.15 -14.30 2.82
N ARG A 286 -13.02 -13.88 2.25
CA ARG A 286 -12.87 -12.59 1.56
C ARG A 286 -13.15 -12.72 0.07
N CYS A 287 -13.81 -11.71 -0.51
CA CYS A 287 -14.05 -11.63 -1.94
C CYS A 287 -12.75 -11.36 -2.73
N PRO A 288 -12.42 -12.14 -3.77
CA PRO A 288 -11.37 -11.77 -4.71
C PRO A 288 -11.65 -10.42 -5.40
N ASN A 289 -10.61 -9.61 -5.60
CA ASN A 289 -10.75 -8.26 -6.16
C ASN A 289 -11.43 -8.26 -7.54
N GLU A 290 -11.00 -9.18 -8.42
CA GLU A 290 -11.52 -9.34 -9.78
C GLU A 290 -12.99 -9.76 -9.81
N LEU A 291 -13.48 -10.46 -8.77
CA LEU A 291 -14.89 -10.75 -8.62
C LEU A 291 -15.63 -9.52 -8.11
N PHE A 292 -15.14 -8.91 -7.02
CA PHE A 292 -15.78 -7.77 -6.36
C PHE A 292 -16.11 -6.63 -7.34
N ASP A 293 -15.18 -6.30 -8.22
CA ASP A 293 -15.34 -5.19 -9.18
C ASP A 293 -16.39 -5.46 -10.27
N THR A 294 -16.89 -6.70 -10.38
CA THR A 294 -17.96 -7.10 -11.33
C THR A 294 -19.34 -7.19 -10.68
N LEU A 295 -19.42 -7.08 -9.34
CA LEU A 295 -20.67 -7.19 -8.59
C LEU A 295 -21.43 -5.86 -8.55
N SER A 296 -22.74 -5.93 -8.30
CA SER A 296 -23.55 -4.72 -8.03
C SER A 296 -23.17 -4.08 -6.69
N ALA A 297 -23.52 -2.80 -6.53
CA ALA A 297 -23.32 -2.04 -5.30
C ALA A 297 -23.84 -2.74 -4.03
N ASP A 298 -25.06 -3.31 -4.12
CA ASP A 298 -25.69 -4.01 -3.00
C ASP A 298 -24.91 -5.27 -2.61
N ARG A 299 -24.44 -6.04 -3.61
CA ARG A 299 -23.64 -7.26 -3.40
C ARG A 299 -22.22 -6.96 -2.91
N GLN A 300 -21.62 -5.86 -3.36
CA GLN A 300 -20.36 -5.37 -2.82
C GLN A 300 -20.49 -4.99 -1.34
N SER A 301 -21.65 -4.46 -0.94
CA SER A 301 -21.92 -4.08 0.45
C SER A 301 -22.07 -5.28 1.38
N SER A 302 -22.46 -6.46 0.87
CA SER A 302 -22.51 -7.71 1.65
C SER A 302 -21.16 -8.18 2.19
N PHE A 303 -20.03 -7.66 1.66
CA PHE A 303 -18.69 -7.92 2.18
C PHE A 303 -18.22 -6.90 3.22
N ARG A 304 -19.06 -5.94 3.60
CA ARG A 304 -18.74 -4.92 4.62
C ARG A 304 -19.32 -5.35 5.95
N LEU A 305 -18.46 -5.57 6.93
CA LEU A 305 -18.84 -5.92 8.28
C LEU A 305 -18.45 -4.81 9.24
N ILE A 306 -19.15 -4.73 10.37
CA ILE A 306 -18.74 -3.92 11.51
C ILE A 306 -17.94 -4.86 12.43
N SER A 307 -16.66 -4.59 12.63
CA SER A 307 -15.82 -5.33 13.58
C SER A 307 -16.16 -4.97 15.03
N SER A 308 -15.59 -5.71 15.97
CA SER A 308 -15.78 -5.55 17.42
C SER A 308 -15.39 -4.16 17.95
N ASP A 309 -14.45 -3.49 17.30
CA ASP A 309 -14.04 -2.09 17.54
C ASP A 309 -14.92 -1.04 16.82
N HIS A 310 -16.10 -1.46 16.34
CA HIS A 310 -17.04 -0.65 15.57
C HIS A 310 -16.49 -0.09 14.24
N ASN A 311 -15.39 -0.64 13.72
CA ASN A 311 -14.87 -0.26 12.43
C ASN A 311 -15.56 -1.00 11.29
N GLU A 312 -15.80 -0.30 10.18
CA GLU A 312 -16.27 -0.95 8.97
C GLU A 312 -15.09 -1.60 8.23
N VAL A 313 -15.08 -2.93 8.20
CA VAL A 313 -14.09 -3.77 7.53
C VAL A 313 -14.67 -4.29 6.23
N LEU A 314 -13.94 -4.05 5.12
CA LEU A 314 -14.27 -4.63 3.82
C LEU A 314 -13.52 -5.96 3.66
N LEU A 315 -14.24 -7.09 3.64
CA LEU A 315 -13.71 -8.43 3.40
C LEU A 315 -13.39 -8.65 1.92
N LYS A 316 -12.37 -7.94 1.44
CA LYS A 316 -11.85 -7.99 0.07
C LYS A 316 -10.37 -8.37 0.10
N ARG A 317 -9.96 -9.28 -0.79
CA ARG A 317 -8.56 -9.71 -0.91
C ARG A 317 -7.71 -8.57 -1.48
N SER A 318 -6.54 -8.33 -0.90
CA SER A 318 -5.55 -7.38 -1.42
C SER A 318 -4.63 -8.00 -2.46
N SER A 319 -4.32 -9.28 -2.31
CA SER A 319 -3.41 -10.06 -3.17
C SER A 319 -3.77 -11.54 -3.11
N ASP A 320 -3.34 -12.32 -4.12
CA ASP A 320 -3.49 -13.78 -4.11
C ASP A 320 -2.46 -14.40 -3.13
N ARG A 321 -2.94 -14.89 -1.98
CA ARG A 321 -2.11 -15.54 -0.95
C ARG A 321 -2.04 -17.06 -1.10
N PHE A 322 -2.64 -17.65 -2.14
CA PHE A 322 -2.74 -19.10 -2.29
C PHE A 322 -1.37 -19.80 -2.26
N ALA A 323 -0.41 -19.28 -3.03
CA ALA A 323 0.94 -19.85 -3.08
C ALA A 323 1.62 -19.79 -1.70
N GLN A 324 1.59 -18.63 -1.04
CA GLN A 324 2.15 -18.47 0.29
C GLN A 324 1.54 -19.45 1.30
N LEU A 325 0.19 -19.53 1.36
CA LEU A 325 -0.51 -20.41 2.30
C LEU A 325 -0.26 -21.90 2.00
N THR A 326 -0.13 -22.27 0.73
CA THR A 326 0.22 -23.64 0.30
C THR A 326 1.59 -24.04 0.80
N LEU A 327 2.60 -23.17 0.63
CA LEU A 327 3.95 -23.46 1.11
C LEU A 327 4.00 -23.49 2.64
N GLN A 328 3.28 -22.59 3.33
CA GLN A 328 3.14 -22.64 4.80
C GLN A 328 2.51 -23.94 5.27
N TYR A 329 1.47 -24.43 4.59
CA TYR A 329 0.86 -25.71 4.92
C TYR A 329 1.84 -26.88 4.81
N ILE A 330 2.67 -26.88 3.77
CA ILE A 330 3.68 -27.92 3.55
C ILE A 330 4.79 -27.83 4.61
N ASP A 331 5.32 -26.64 4.87
CA ASP A 331 6.44 -26.45 5.81
C ASP A 331 6.02 -26.67 7.27
N TYR A 332 4.97 -25.98 7.76
CA TYR A 332 4.52 -26.09 9.15
C TYR A 332 3.84 -27.44 9.45
N GLY A 333 3.31 -28.10 8.42
CA GLY A 333 2.76 -29.45 8.52
C GLY A 333 3.78 -30.56 8.24
N GLU A 334 5.06 -30.21 8.01
CA GLU A 334 6.18 -31.10 7.69
C GLU A 334 5.86 -32.13 6.58
N LYS A 335 5.15 -31.71 5.54
CA LYS A 335 4.59 -32.63 4.53
C LYS A 335 5.63 -33.16 3.53
N PHE A 336 6.75 -32.45 3.35
CA PHE A 336 7.85 -32.84 2.45
C PHE A 336 9.15 -33.11 3.22
N ASP A 337 9.80 -34.22 2.89
CA ASP A 337 11.00 -34.70 3.58
C ASP A 337 12.28 -34.16 2.91
N ARG A 338 12.31 -34.11 1.57
CA ARG A 338 13.49 -33.85 0.74
C ARG A 338 13.46 -32.53 -0.04
N ILE A 339 12.31 -31.90 -0.21
CA ILE A 339 12.15 -30.62 -0.91
C ILE A 339 12.13 -29.47 0.10
N ARG A 340 12.88 -28.39 -0.18
CA ARG A 340 12.84 -27.13 0.57
C ARG A 340 12.60 -25.95 -0.36
N PHE A 341 11.83 -24.98 0.13
CA PHE A 341 11.48 -23.79 -0.65
C PHE A 341 12.46 -22.65 -0.42
N HIS A 342 12.63 -21.83 -1.45
CA HIS A 342 13.47 -20.63 -1.38
C HIS A 342 12.86 -19.59 -0.43
N VAL A 343 13.63 -19.18 0.57
CA VAL A 343 13.25 -18.17 1.56
C VAL A 343 14.30 -17.05 1.63
N ASN A 344 13.84 -15.85 1.95
CA ASN A 344 14.70 -14.71 2.30
C ASN A 344 14.59 -14.44 3.80
N MET A 345 15.74 -14.29 4.47
CA MET A 345 15.90 -14.13 5.92
C MET A 345 16.30 -12.71 6.34
N GLY A 346 16.32 -11.76 5.41
CA GLY A 346 16.89 -10.44 5.65
C GLY A 346 17.86 -10.01 4.57
N LYS A 347 18.56 -8.93 4.92
CA LYS A 347 19.61 -8.35 4.10
C LYS A 347 20.83 -8.06 4.98
N LEU A 348 21.98 -8.55 4.57
CA LEU A 348 23.25 -8.12 5.10
C LEU A 348 23.53 -6.70 4.61
N ARG A 349 23.92 -5.82 5.54
CA ARG A 349 24.34 -4.46 5.28
C ARG A 349 25.76 -4.24 5.79
N TYR A 350 26.60 -3.64 4.96
CA TYR A 350 27.97 -3.28 5.33
C TYR A 350 28.41 -1.99 4.64
N LEU A 351 29.49 -1.40 5.13
CA LEU A 351 30.13 -0.23 4.53
C LEU A 351 31.38 -0.67 3.76
N PHE A 352 31.51 -0.17 2.53
CA PHE A 352 32.74 -0.24 1.75
C PHE A 352 32.94 1.10 1.06
N ASN A 353 33.96 1.85 1.50
CA ASN A 353 34.09 3.28 1.28
C ASN A 353 32.84 4.02 1.77
N ALA A 354 32.76 4.18 3.10
CA ALA A 354 31.58 4.66 3.81
C ALA A 354 31.04 5.98 3.22
N GLU A 355 31.92 6.89 2.83
CA GLU A 355 31.55 8.16 2.23
C GLU A 355 31.63 8.12 0.71
N LYS A 356 30.56 8.58 0.05
CA LYS A 356 30.53 8.79 -1.39
C LYS A 356 30.00 10.18 -1.71
N THR A 357 30.81 10.98 -2.40
CA THR A 357 30.33 12.20 -3.08
C THR A 357 29.43 11.79 -4.25
N CYS A 358 28.15 12.13 -4.15
CA CYS A 358 27.15 11.81 -5.16
C CYS A 358 27.12 12.85 -6.29
N VAL A 359 26.37 12.52 -7.35
CA VAL A 359 26.24 13.35 -8.56
C VAL A 359 25.65 14.75 -8.31
N ASP A 360 24.92 14.95 -7.22
CA ASP A 360 24.41 16.25 -6.80
C ASP A 360 25.46 17.12 -6.06
N GLY A 361 26.63 16.56 -5.75
CA GLY A 361 27.72 17.21 -5.04
C GLY A 361 27.72 16.99 -3.52
N GLN A 362 26.72 16.29 -2.97
CA GLN A 362 26.65 15.99 -1.54
C GLN A 362 27.30 14.65 -1.20
N VAL A 363 27.94 14.56 -0.04
CA VAL A 363 28.49 13.32 0.50
C VAL A 363 27.39 12.53 1.20
N ARG A 364 27.32 11.22 0.93
CA ARG A 364 26.38 10.30 1.55
C ARG A 364 27.05 9.04 2.03
N VAL A 365 26.41 8.39 2.99
CA VAL A 365 26.81 7.05 3.42
C VAL A 365 26.45 6.03 2.35
N ARG A 366 27.46 5.30 1.86
CA ARG A 366 27.29 4.21 0.90
C ARG A 366 27.22 2.88 1.64
N VAL A 367 25.98 2.47 1.93
CA VAL A 367 25.69 1.11 2.41
C VAL A 367 25.53 0.15 1.23
N ILE A 368 26.25 -0.97 1.27
CA ILE A 368 26.07 -2.10 0.34
C ILE A 368 25.12 -3.12 0.99
N GLU A 369 24.21 -3.68 0.20
CA GLU A 369 23.22 -4.65 0.65
C GLU A 369 23.33 -5.97 -0.12
N HIS A 370 23.31 -7.10 0.58
CA HIS A 370 23.16 -8.43 -0.01
C HIS A 370 21.95 -9.16 0.59
N PRO A 371 21.04 -9.72 -0.23
CA PRO A 371 19.93 -10.52 0.28
C PRO A 371 20.44 -11.84 0.87
N LEU A 372 19.89 -12.21 2.02
CA LEU A 372 20.18 -13.49 2.69
C LEU A 372 19.15 -14.52 2.24
N ASN A 373 19.47 -15.19 1.16
CA ASN A 373 18.60 -16.17 0.51
C ASN A 373 19.08 -17.59 0.85
N GLY A 374 18.16 -18.48 1.17
CA GLY A 374 18.47 -19.89 1.44
C GLY A 374 17.28 -20.79 1.19
N PHE A 375 17.42 -22.07 1.53
CA PHE A 375 16.38 -23.08 1.34
C PHE A 375 16.18 -23.87 2.62
N GLY A 376 14.97 -23.85 3.17
CA GLY A 376 14.64 -24.57 4.39
C GLY A 376 13.19 -24.36 4.76
N ARG A 377 12.73 -25.02 5.83
CA ARG A 377 11.38 -24.74 6.34
C ARG A 377 11.39 -23.39 7.05
N MET A 378 10.36 -22.59 6.86
CA MET A 378 10.32 -21.23 7.42
C MET A 378 10.66 -21.13 8.93
N ALA A 379 10.09 -22.01 9.76
CA ALA A 379 10.29 -21.96 11.20
C ALA A 379 11.72 -22.37 11.61
N GLU A 380 12.26 -23.41 10.95
CA GLU A 380 13.64 -23.88 11.16
C GLU A 380 14.66 -22.79 10.77
N MET A 381 14.44 -22.15 9.63
CA MET A 381 15.29 -21.07 9.13
C MET A 381 15.27 -19.86 10.05
N GLU A 382 14.09 -19.48 10.57
CA GLU A 382 13.96 -18.37 11.52
C GLU A 382 14.64 -18.67 12.86
N ALA A 383 14.52 -19.91 13.35
CA ALA A 383 15.18 -20.36 14.57
C ALA A 383 16.72 -20.33 14.42
N MET A 384 17.25 -20.94 13.35
CA MET A 384 18.69 -20.97 13.05
C MET A 384 19.26 -19.57 12.82
N ARG A 385 18.48 -18.68 12.22
CA ARG A 385 18.86 -17.28 12.01
C ARG A 385 19.10 -16.55 13.34
N LYS A 386 18.28 -16.82 14.37
CA LYS A 386 18.31 -16.13 15.67
C LYS A 386 19.23 -16.77 16.72
N GLN A 387 19.78 -17.95 16.46
CA GLN A 387 20.69 -18.63 17.39
C GLN A 387 22.03 -17.91 17.52
N GLU A 388 22.50 -17.71 18.75
CA GLU A 388 23.79 -17.07 19.04
C GLU A 388 24.99 -17.86 18.50
N ASP A 389 24.89 -19.19 18.44
CA ASP A 389 25.85 -20.11 17.84
C ASP A 389 25.46 -20.57 16.42
N GLY A 390 24.42 -19.96 15.83
CA GLY A 390 23.92 -20.24 14.49
C GLY A 390 24.84 -19.72 13.38
N THR A 391 24.45 -19.91 12.11
CA THR A 391 25.24 -19.52 10.92
C THR A 391 25.68 -18.05 10.95
N PHE A 392 24.78 -17.15 11.34
CA PHE A 392 25.09 -15.72 11.46
C PHE A 392 25.68 -15.34 12.81
N GLY A 393 25.32 -16.06 13.88
CA GLY A 393 25.93 -15.86 15.20
C GLY A 393 27.44 -16.12 15.19
N LYS A 394 27.87 -17.18 14.49
CA LYS A 394 29.30 -17.53 14.30
C LYS A 394 30.12 -16.47 13.56
N THR A 395 29.49 -15.64 12.73
CA THR A 395 30.19 -14.54 12.05
C THR A 395 30.33 -13.30 12.94
N GLY A 396 29.70 -13.28 14.12
CA GLY A 396 29.66 -12.13 15.02
C GLY A 396 28.75 -11.00 14.53
N ILE A 397 27.98 -11.22 13.46
CA ILE A 397 27.15 -10.18 12.84
C ILE A 397 25.82 -10.09 13.58
N GLN A 398 25.51 -8.89 14.09
CA GLN A 398 24.27 -8.65 14.81
C GLN A 398 23.05 -8.56 13.87
N ILE A 399 21.92 -9.10 14.30
CA ILE A 399 20.61 -8.86 13.68
C ILE A 399 19.98 -7.64 14.36
N ARG A 400 19.60 -6.64 13.55
CA ARG A 400 18.98 -5.40 14.03
C ARG A 400 17.55 -5.28 13.53
N ASP A 401 16.63 -5.02 14.44
CA ASP A 401 15.25 -4.69 14.10
C ASP A 401 15.14 -3.39 13.29
N PHE A 402 13.97 -3.15 12.71
CA PHE A 402 13.71 -1.94 11.92
C PHE A 402 13.83 -0.64 12.72
N ASP A 403 13.74 -0.70 14.04
CA ASP A 403 13.79 0.45 14.92
C ASP A 403 15.24 0.87 15.25
N ASN A 404 16.17 -0.09 15.18
CA ASN A 404 17.60 0.06 15.42
C ASN A 404 18.43 0.11 14.13
N VAL A 405 17.78 -0.08 12.96
CA VAL A 405 18.39 0.10 11.65
C VAL A 405 18.54 1.59 11.33
N LYS A 406 19.78 2.03 11.08
CA LYS A 406 20.09 3.33 10.49
C LYS A 406 20.73 3.14 9.12
N ARG A 407 20.20 3.82 8.11
CA ARG A 407 20.61 3.81 6.70
C ARG A 407 21.81 4.72 6.48
N ASP A 408 21.89 5.84 7.18
CA ASP A 408 22.96 6.83 7.01
C ASP A 408 23.96 6.86 8.18
N ASP A 409 24.22 5.70 8.79
CA ASP A 409 25.24 5.59 9.82
C ASP A 409 26.62 5.40 9.19
N ALA A 410 27.49 6.39 9.31
CA ALA A 410 28.84 6.32 8.76
C ALA A 410 29.81 5.56 9.67
N ASN A 411 29.44 5.25 10.91
CA ASN A 411 30.34 4.63 11.88
C ASN A 411 30.62 3.17 11.51
N PRO A 412 31.86 2.80 11.14
CA PRO A 412 32.19 1.42 10.79
C PRO A 412 31.94 0.43 11.92
N ALA A 413 32.02 0.86 13.20
CA ALA A 413 31.73 0.00 14.35
C ALA A 413 30.27 -0.48 14.40
N ASN A 414 29.37 0.19 13.67
CA ASN A 414 27.97 -0.19 13.58
C ASN A 414 27.68 -1.14 12.41
N TYR A 415 28.71 -1.63 11.70
CA TYR A 415 28.61 -2.55 10.56
C TYR A 415 29.63 -3.69 10.68
N PRO A 416 29.39 -4.84 10.01
CA PRO A 416 28.17 -5.19 9.30
C PRO A 416 27.01 -5.51 10.26
N TYR A 417 25.78 -5.51 9.74
CA TYR A 417 24.63 -6.04 10.47
C TYR A 417 23.59 -6.63 9.49
N ILE A 418 22.71 -7.47 10.00
CA ILE A 418 21.58 -8.04 9.25
C ILE A 418 20.32 -7.26 9.60
N VAL A 419 19.60 -6.78 8.59
CA VAL A 419 18.27 -6.20 8.79
C VAL A 419 17.30 -7.31 9.14
N ASP A 420 16.62 -7.18 10.28
CA ASP A 420 15.59 -8.11 10.68
C ASP A 420 14.36 -7.98 9.78
N THR A 421 14.33 -8.78 8.72
CA THR A 421 13.10 -9.07 8.01
C THR A 421 12.76 -10.52 8.28
N TYR A 422 11.60 -10.79 8.92
CA TYR A 422 11.06 -12.13 9.06
C TYR A 422 11.28 -12.99 7.81
N THR A 423 11.63 -14.24 8.05
CA THR A 423 11.78 -15.21 6.98
C THR A 423 10.49 -15.30 6.16
N HIS A 424 10.60 -15.19 4.84
CA HIS A 424 9.47 -15.26 3.92
C HIS A 424 9.86 -15.93 2.60
N TYR A 425 8.91 -16.58 1.95
CA TYR A 425 9.14 -17.23 0.66
C TYR A 425 9.44 -16.23 -0.45
N MET A 426 10.35 -16.62 -1.33
CA MET A 426 10.61 -15.93 -2.59
C MET A 426 9.67 -16.47 -3.67
N LEU A 427 8.75 -15.62 -4.14
CA LEU A 427 7.75 -15.94 -5.16
C LEU A 427 7.92 -15.02 -6.37
N ASP A 428 9.07 -15.09 -7.02
CA ASP A 428 9.41 -14.22 -8.14
C ASP A 428 8.85 -14.76 -9.47
N ASP A 429 8.35 -13.85 -10.31
CA ASP A 429 7.83 -14.13 -11.65
C ASP A 429 6.76 -15.24 -11.75
N ASN A 430 5.98 -15.46 -10.69
CA ASN A 430 5.02 -16.57 -10.57
C ASN A 430 5.66 -17.97 -10.57
N HIS A 431 6.85 -18.11 -9.97
CA HIS A 431 7.50 -19.40 -9.75
C HIS A 431 7.78 -19.64 -8.27
N VAL A 432 7.87 -20.92 -7.92
CA VAL A 432 8.38 -21.42 -6.64
C VAL A 432 9.68 -22.13 -6.92
N GLU A 433 10.75 -21.66 -6.32
CA GLU A 433 12.08 -22.28 -6.43
C GLU A 433 12.29 -23.29 -5.31
N MET A 434 12.92 -24.42 -5.65
CA MET A 434 13.06 -25.57 -4.78
C MET A 434 14.50 -26.09 -4.80
N LEU A 435 14.94 -26.55 -3.64
CA LEU A 435 16.16 -27.33 -3.47
C LEU A 435 15.80 -28.76 -3.08
N ILE A 436 16.41 -29.74 -3.75
CA ILE A 436 16.14 -31.17 -3.56
C ILE A 436 17.33 -31.83 -2.86
N GLY A 437 17.03 -32.62 -1.81
CA GLY A 437 17.97 -33.55 -1.19
C GLY A 437 18.77 -33.01 -0.01
N LYS A 438 18.86 -31.69 0.17
CA LYS A 438 19.41 -31.07 1.38
C LYS A 438 18.29 -30.71 2.36
N PRO A 439 18.42 -31.03 3.66
CA PRO A 439 17.40 -30.71 4.66
C PRO A 439 17.27 -29.20 4.91
N MET A 440 18.36 -28.46 4.76
CA MET A 440 18.44 -27.01 4.90
C MET A 440 19.72 -26.50 4.22
N ASP A 441 19.67 -25.27 3.72
CA ASP A 441 20.77 -24.57 3.06
C ASP A 441 20.74 -23.10 3.49
N MET A 442 21.55 -22.78 4.51
CA MET A 442 21.71 -21.41 5.02
C MET A 442 22.73 -20.66 4.14
N PRO A 443 22.52 -19.37 3.85
CA PRO A 443 23.50 -18.59 3.12
C PRO A 443 24.79 -18.43 3.94
N GLU A 444 25.91 -18.70 3.29
CA GLU A 444 27.24 -18.46 3.85
C GLU A 444 27.65 -17.01 3.57
N ILE A 445 28.25 -16.39 4.59
CA ILE A 445 28.73 -15.02 4.54
C ILE A 445 30.25 -15.05 4.66
N GLU A 446 30.93 -14.46 3.68
CA GLU A 446 32.39 -14.39 3.63
C GLU A 446 32.84 -12.93 3.54
N GLU A 447 33.95 -12.62 4.20
CA GLU A 447 34.60 -11.31 4.14
C GLU A 447 35.96 -11.46 3.46
N TYR A 448 36.21 -10.60 2.48
CA TYR A 448 37.49 -10.51 1.76
C TYR A 448 37.82 -9.05 1.50
N ASP A 449 38.94 -8.58 2.07
CA ASP A 449 39.47 -7.23 1.87
C ASP A 449 38.44 -6.13 2.16
N GLY A 450 37.74 -6.25 3.29
CA GLY A 450 36.70 -5.34 3.74
C GLY A 450 35.37 -5.42 2.97
N LYS A 451 35.25 -6.34 2.00
CA LYS A 451 34.01 -6.60 1.26
C LYS A 451 33.34 -7.87 1.75
N TRP A 452 32.03 -7.78 1.92
CA TRP A 452 31.21 -8.90 2.31
C TRP A 452 30.47 -9.47 1.12
N TYR A 453 30.46 -10.80 1.04
CA TYR A 453 29.79 -11.58 0.01
C TYR A 453 28.83 -12.56 0.66
N VAL A 454 27.73 -12.84 -0.05
CA VAL A 454 26.75 -13.86 0.33
C VAL A 454 26.74 -14.89 -0.78
N ASN A 455 27.18 -16.10 -0.47
CA ASN A 455 27.19 -17.21 -1.41
C ASN A 455 25.75 -17.59 -1.74
N LYS A 456 25.46 -17.74 -3.04
CA LYS A 456 24.12 -18.06 -3.54
C LYS A 456 24.07 -19.49 -4.03
N THR A 457 23.16 -20.27 -3.47
CA THR A 457 22.85 -21.60 -3.99
C THR A 457 21.90 -21.49 -5.17
N VAL A 458 22.26 -22.13 -6.28
CA VAL A 458 21.38 -22.27 -7.45
C VAL A 458 20.27 -23.26 -7.08
N PRO A 459 18.97 -22.92 -7.27
CA PRO A 459 17.89 -23.86 -7.01
C PRO A 459 18.01 -25.10 -7.90
N SER A 460 17.62 -26.28 -7.39
CA SER A 460 17.55 -27.51 -8.19
C SER A 460 16.54 -27.34 -9.33
N CYS A 461 15.35 -26.86 -8.99
CA CYS A 461 14.30 -26.64 -9.96
C CYS A 461 13.39 -25.48 -9.54
N ARG A 462 12.56 -25.04 -10.48
CA ARG A 462 11.50 -24.08 -10.23
C ARG A 462 10.21 -24.51 -10.92
N MET A 463 9.09 -24.21 -10.29
CA MET A 463 7.77 -24.61 -10.74
C MET A 463 6.85 -23.40 -10.81
N SER A 464 6.05 -23.29 -11.88
CA SER A 464 5.04 -22.25 -11.96
C SER A 464 4.03 -22.35 -10.80
N THR A 465 3.69 -21.21 -10.18
CA THR A 465 2.64 -21.13 -9.15
C THR A 465 1.27 -21.57 -9.68
N LEU A 466 1.08 -21.60 -11.00
CA LEU A 466 -0.13 -22.12 -11.66
C LEU A 466 -0.25 -23.65 -11.59
N GLU A 467 0.82 -24.35 -11.21
CA GLU A 467 0.82 -25.80 -11.00
C GLU A 467 0.45 -26.18 -9.56
N LEU A 468 0.59 -25.24 -8.61
CA LEU A 468 0.29 -25.47 -7.19
C LEU A 468 -1.13 -25.98 -6.91
N PRO A 469 -2.21 -25.55 -7.62
CA PRO A 469 -3.53 -26.16 -7.43
C PRO A 469 -3.55 -27.66 -7.76
N ALA A 470 -2.90 -28.08 -8.85
CA ALA A 470 -2.81 -29.49 -9.21
C ALA A 470 -1.94 -30.26 -8.21
N MET A 471 -0.82 -29.68 -7.78
CA MET A 471 0.04 -30.25 -6.73
C MET A 471 -0.71 -30.47 -5.41
N MET A 472 -1.43 -29.45 -4.92
CA MET A 472 -2.22 -29.52 -3.69
C MET A 472 -3.33 -30.58 -3.80
N PHE A 473 -4.00 -30.65 -4.95
CA PHE A 473 -5.04 -31.65 -5.17
C PHE A 473 -4.47 -33.06 -5.28
N HIS A 474 -3.34 -33.23 -5.97
CA HIS A 474 -2.61 -34.49 -6.01
C HIS A 474 -2.19 -34.92 -4.59
N MET A 475 -1.66 -34.01 -3.78
CA MET A 475 -1.30 -34.27 -2.38
C MET A 475 -2.50 -34.68 -1.54
N HIS A 476 -3.65 -34.04 -1.73
CA HIS A 476 -4.90 -34.42 -1.07
C HIS A 476 -5.34 -35.84 -1.44
N LEU A 477 -5.32 -36.18 -2.72
CA LEU A 477 -5.80 -37.49 -3.21
C LEU A 477 -4.83 -38.65 -2.94
N LEU A 478 -3.54 -38.40 -3.07
CA LEU A 478 -2.50 -39.43 -3.17
C LEU A 478 -1.43 -39.35 -2.08
N GLY A 479 -1.48 -38.32 -1.22
CA GLY A 479 -0.56 -38.11 -0.12
C GLY A 479 0.71 -37.35 -0.50
N SER A 480 1.31 -36.68 0.49
CA SER A 480 2.46 -35.78 0.31
C SER A 480 3.71 -36.50 -0.21
N LYS A 481 3.99 -37.72 0.25
CA LYS A 481 5.15 -38.53 -0.20
C LYS A 481 5.09 -38.82 -1.71
N ARG A 482 3.91 -39.14 -2.25
CA ARG A 482 3.76 -39.40 -3.69
C ARG A 482 3.88 -38.13 -4.51
N THR A 483 3.36 -37.01 -4.02
CA THR A 483 3.53 -35.69 -4.65
C THR A 483 4.99 -35.28 -4.72
N GLU A 484 5.72 -35.42 -3.61
CA GLU A 484 7.15 -35.10 -3.54
C GLU A 484 7.96 -35.99 -4.50
N ALA A 485 7.71 -37.30 -4.49
CA ALA A 485 8.36 -38.24 -5.40
C ALA A 485 8.11 -37.89 -6.89
N ARG A 486 6.90 -37.44 -7.22
CA ARG A 486 6.55 -37.02 -8.59
C ARG A 486 7.35 -35.80 -9.04
N ILE A 487 7.53 -34.80 -8.17
CA ILE A 487 8.35 -33.61 -8.47
C ILE A 487 9.81 -34.01 -8.71
N ILE A 488 10.35 -34.88 -7.85
CA ILE A 488 11.73 -35.35 -7.93
C ILE A 488 11.96 -36.17 -9.21
N ASP A 489 11.03 -37.06 -9.57
CA ASP A 489 11.10 -37.84 -10.81
C ASP A 489 11.19 -36.94 -12.06
N PHE A 490 10.35 -35.91 -12.16
CA PHE A 490 10.45 -34.96 -13.28
C PHE A 490 11.80 -34.24 -13.29
N TYR A 491 12.26 -33.74 -12.15
CA TYR A 491 13.58 -33.11 -12.03
C TYR A 491 14.70 -34.03 -12.52
N GLU A 492 14.72 -35.29 -12.07
CA GLU A 492 15.74 -36.28 -12.45
C GLU A 492 15.72 -36.60 -13.95
N ARG A 493 14.54 -36.62 -14.60
CA ARG A 493 14.44 -36.79 -16.06
C ARG A 493 15.11 -35.66 -16.83
N TYR A 494 14.90 -34.40 -16.42
CA TYR A 494 15.57 -33.26 -17.06
C TYR A 494 17.07 -33.24 -16.78
N CYS A 495 17.52 -33.62 -15.58
CA CYS A 495 18.95 -33.78 -15.29
C CYS A 495 19.61 -34.77 -16.25
N LYS A 496 18.98 -35.93 -16.48
CA LYS A 496 19.48 -36.94 -17.45
C LYS A 496 19.55 -36.39 -18.87
N LEU A 497 18.52 -35.66 -19.31
CA LEU A 497 18.50 -35.02 -20.63
C LEU A 497 19.63 -33.98 -20.78
N PHE A 498 19.81 -33.11 -19.79
CA PHE A 498 20.78 -32.03 -19.86
C PHE A 498 22.23 -32.53 -19.73
N ASP A 499 22.47 -33.59 -18.96
CA ASP A 499 23.76 -34.27 -18.93
C ASP A 499 24.09 -34.92 -20.29
N ALA A 500 23.12 -35.61 -20.90
CA ALA A 500 23.30 -36.17 -22.25
C ALA A 500 23.55 -35.08 -23.31
N LEU A 501 22.86 -33.92 -23.22
CA LEU A 501 23.12 -32.77 -24.11
C LEU A 501 24.53 -32.23 -23.93
N LYS A 502 25.02 -32.14 -22.69
CA LYS A 502 26.38 -31.67 -22.38
C LYS A 502 27.44 -32.55 -23.05
N GLN A 503 27.14 -33.85 -23.22
CA GLN A 503 27.99 -34.83 -23.88
C GLN A 503 27.80 -34.89 -25.41
N GLY A 504 26.87 -34.11 -25.98
CA GLY A 504 26.53 -34.16 -27.41
C GLY A 504 25.84 -35.45 -27.85
N ALA A 505 25.22 -36.18 -26.91
CA ALA A 505 24.71 -37.53 -27.11
C ALA A 505 23.20 -37.59 -27.41
N VAL A 506 22.53 -36.45 -27.61
CA VAL A 506 21.07 -36.40 -27.85
C VAL A 506 20.78 -36.27 -29.34
N SER A 507 19.91 -37.14 -29.84
CA SER A 507 19.47 -37.19 -31.24
C SER A 507 17.94 -37.22 -31.33
N LYS A 508 17.38 -37.14 -32.54
CA LYS A 508 15.93 -37.24 -32.73
C LYS A 508 15.37 -38.59 -32.31
N GLU A 509 16.20 -39.63 -32.42
CA GLU A 509 15.82 -41.02 -32.18
C GLU A 509 15.76 -41.34 -30.69
N ASN A 510 16.67 -40.79 -29.87
CA ASN A 510 16.75 -41.11 -28.43
C ASN A 510 16.08 -40.07 -27.51
N ILE A 511 15.66 -38.91 -28.03
CA ILE A 511 15.08 -37.84 -27.20
C ILE A 511 13.83 -38.27 -26.42
N GLY A 512 13.07 -39.24 -26.94
CA GLY A 512 11.89 -39.82 -26.28
C GLY A 512 12.22 -40.71 -25.09
N GLU A 513 13.44 -41.27 -25.01
CA GLU A 513 13.85 -42.22 -23.97
C GLU A 513 13.98 -41.54 -22.59
N PHE A 514 14.12 -40.22 -22.56
CA PHE A 514 14.20 -39.43 -21.32
C PHE A 514 12.84 -39.27 -20.61
N GLY A 515 11.74 -39.73 -21.21
CA GLY A 515 10.42 -39.72 -20.58
C GLY A 515 9.82 -38.32 -20.39
N ILE A 516 10.23 -37.36 -21.22
CA ILE A 516 9.71 -35.99 -21.30
C ILE A 516 8.91 -35.86 -22.59
N LYS A 517 7.72 -35.27 -22.55
CA LYS A 517 6.92 -35.05 -23.77
C LYS A 517 7.57 -33.96 -24.61
N GLU A 518 7.54 -34.09 -25.93
CA GLU A 518 8.16 -33.11 -26.84
C GLU A 518 7.67 -31.67 -26.58
N GLN A 519 6.37 -31.49 -26.30
CA GLN A 519 5.77 -30.19 -25.98
C GLN A 519 6.30 -29.55 -24.68
N ASP A 520 6.86 -30.35 -23.78
CA ASP A 520 7.39 -29.92 -22.48
C ASP A 520 8.90 -29.64 -22.56
N MET A 521 9.55 -29.99 -23.67
CA MET A 521 10.98 -29.75 -23.87
C MET A 521 11.28 -28.28 -24.21
N PRO A 522 12.44 -27.75 -23.79
CA PRO A 522 12.84 -26.42 -24.19
C PRO A 522 12.99 -26.33 -25.72
N GLN A 523 12.33 -25.36 -26.36
CA GLN A 523 12.37 -25.20 -27.83
C GLN A 523 13.80 -25.13 -28.38
N LYS A 524 14.73 -24.50 -27.66
CA LYS A 524 16.14 -24.44 -28.05
C LYS A 524 16.80 -25.81 -28.17
N VAL A 525 16.42 -26.77 -27.32
CA VAL A 525 16.91 -28.14 -27.36
C VAL A 525 16.41 -28.82 -28.63
N LEU A 526 15.11 -28.71 -28.92
CA LEU A 526 14.51 -29.21 -30.15
C LEU A 526 15.14 -28.59 -31.40
N ASP A 527 15.37 -27.28 -31.41
CA ASP A 527 15.96 -26.58 -32.54
C ASP A 527 17.38 -27.07 -32.83
N VAL A 528 18.19 -27.30 -31.79
CA VAL A 528 19.56 -27.81 -31.94
C VAL A 528 19.55 -29.25 -32.46
N ILE A 529 18.76 -30.12 -31.86
CA ILE A 529 18.64 -31.53 -32.28
C ILE A 529 18.09 -31.64 -33.71
N ASN A 530 17.19 -30.73 -34.09
CA ASN A 530 16.63 -30.67 -35.45
C ASN A 530 17.55 -30.05 -36.50
N GLY A 531 18.71 -29.50 -36.10
CA GLY A 531 19.60 -28.77 -37.01
C GLY A 531 19.07 -27.38 -37.41
N ASN A 532 17.95 -26.94 -36.83
CA ASN A 532 17.27 -25.68 -37.11
C ASN A 532 17.74 -24.53 -36.20
N ALA A 533 18.63 -24.80 -35.25
CA ALA A 533 19.13 -23.81 -34.32
C ALA A 533 19.79 -22.64 -35.04
N GLN A 534 19.26 -21.44 -34.80
CA GLN A 534 19.83 -20.16 -35.21
C GLN A 534 19.97 -19.24 -34.01
N GLY A 535 20.97 -18.37 -34.04
CA GLY A 535 21.03 -17.23 -33.13
C GLY A 535 19.90 -16.24 -33.44
N LYS A 536 19.50 -15.43 -32.45
CA LYS A 536 18.53 -14.36 -32.72
C LYS A 536 19.11 -13.33 -33.70
N ASN A 537 18.28 -12.73 -34.56
CA ASN A 537 18.70 -11.63 -35.42
C ASN A 537 18.75 -10.31 -34.63
N ALA A 538 19.97 -9.83 -34.33
CA ALA A 538 20.18 -8.60 -33.58
C ALA A 538 19.62 -7.35 -34.30
N ASN A 539 19.71 -7.28 -35.64
CA ASN A 539 19.21 -6.14 -36.42
C ASN A 539 17.68 -6.04 -36.36
N GLU A 540 16.99 -7.16 -36.55
CA GLU A 540 15.52 -7.22 -36.44
C GLU A 540 15.06 -6.89 -35.02
N TYR A 541 15.75 -7.41 -34.01
CA TYR A 541 15.46 -7.09 -32.61
C TYR A 541 15.63 -5.58 -32.33
N ILE A 542 16.73 -4.98 -32.78
CA ILE A 542 16.97 -3.54 -32.64
C ILE A 542 15.88 -2.74 -33.37
N LEU A 543 15.57 -3.07 -34.63
CA LEU A 543 14.55 -2.36 -35.41
C LEU A 543 13.18 -2.41 -34.74
N LYS A 544 12.75 -3.61 -34.31
CA LYS A 544 11.49 -3.81 -33.57
C LYS A 544 11.49 -3.00 -32.28
N THR A 545 12.55 -3.08 -31.49
CA THR A 545 12.68 -2.36 -30.21
C THR A 545 12.64 -0.84 -30.43
N LEU A 546 13.34 -0.32 -31.44
CA LEU A 546 13.32 1.10 -31.78
C LEU A 546 11.91 1.57 -32.20
N GLN A 547 11.18 0.76 -32.97
CA GLN A 547 9.80 1.07 -33.35
C GLN A 547 8.88 1.12 -32.13
N GLU A 548 8.96 0.12 -31.24
CA GLU A 548 8.20 0.09 -29.99
C GLU A 548 8.51 1.31 -29.10
N LEU A 549 9.78 1.70 -28.99
CA LEU A 549 10.19 2.88 -28.23
C LEU A 549 9.70 4.18 -28.86
N TYR A 550 9.71 4.29 -30.19
CA TYR A 550 9.17 5.44 -30.90
C TYR A 550 7.66 5.60 -30.67
N ASP A 551 6.90 4.51 -30.80
CA ASP A 551 5.45 4.50 -30.60
C ASP A 551 5.11 4.81 -29.13
N HIS A 552 5.90 4.28 -28.20
CA HIS A 552 5.77 4.58 -26.78
C HIS A 552 6.05 6.06 -26.45
N ALA A 553 7.10 6.65 -27.03
CA ALA A 553 7.41 8.07 -26.85
C ALA A 553 6.30 8.96 -27.41
N CYS A 554 5.80 8.68 -28.62
CA CYS A 554 4.66 9.39 -29.21
C CYS A 554 3.42 9.32 -28.32
N LYS A 555 3.05 8.11 -27.85
CA LYS A 555 1.92 7.91 -26.94
C LYS A 555 2.07 8.68 -25.64
N ARG A 556 3.28 8.77 -25.07
CA ARG A 556 3.55 9.54 -23.84
C ARG A 556 3.41 11.05 -24.04
N ILE A 557 3.89 11.57 -25.17
CA ILE A 557 3.70 12.99 -25.54
C ILE A 557 2.20 13.31 -25.65
N ASP A 558 1.44 12.45 -26.33
CA ASP A 558 0.00 12.65 -26.50
C ASP A 558 -0.76 12.54 -25.16
N ASN A 559 -0.42 11.56 -24.32
CA ASN A 559 -1.00 11.45 -22.98
C ASN A 559 -0.70 12.70 -22.14
N LEU A 560 0.54 13.19 -22.15
CA LEU A 560 0.92 14.40 -21.42
C LEU A 560 0.11 15.61 -21.90
N ARG A 561 -0.05 15.79 -23.23
CA ARG A 561 -0.88 16.87 -23.80
C ARG A 561 -2.34 16.77 -23.35
N GLN A 562 -2.90 15.56 -23.32
CA GLN A 562 -4.25 15.35 -22.82
C GLN A 562 -4.36 15.64 -21.33
N ASP A 563 -3.36 15.25 -20.53
CA ASP A 563 -3.32 15.50 -19.08
C ASP A 563 -3.26 17.00 -18.80
N LYS A 564 -2.40 17.75 -19.49
CA LYS A 564 -2.33 19.23 -19.40
C LYS A 564 -3.69 19.87 -19.69
N ARG A 565 -4.36 19.44 -20.77
CA ARG A 565 -5.70 19.94 -21.15
C ARG A 565 -6.77 19.58 -20.12
N ALA A 566 -6.72 18.36 -19.60
CA ALA A 566 -7.68 17.90 -18.60
C ALA A 566 -7.52 18.67 -17.29
N ILE A 567 -6.29 18.85 -16.81
CA ILE A 567 -6.00 19.56 -15.55
C ILE A 567 -6.46 21.01 -15.62
N GLY A 568 -6.26 21.70 -16.75
CA GLY A 568 -6.78 23.05 -16.96
C GLY A 568 -8.30 23.15 -17.13
N SER A 569 -9.04 22.03 -17.16
CA SER A 569 -10.49 22.02 -17.36
C SER A 569 -11.27 22.05 -16.04
N ALA A 570 -12.29 22.90 -15.96
CA ALA A 570 -13.26 22.91 -14.85
C ALA A 570 -14.02 21.57 -14.65
N ALA A 571 -13.96 20.67 -15.63
CA ALA A 571 -14.54 19.33 -15.54
C ALA A 571 -13.67 18.35 -14.74
N ASN A 572 -12.35 18.60 -14.63
CA ASN A 572 -11.42 17.76 -13.88
C ASN A 572 -11.54 18.04 -12.38
N LYS A 573 -12.43 17.29 -11.73
CA LYS A 573 -12.72 17.45 -10.30
C LYS A 573 -12.26 16.23 -9.53
N MET A 574 -11.55 16.46 -8.42
CA MET A 574 -11.18 15.38 -7.50
C MET A 574 -12.40 14.60 -7.01
N GLY A 575 -12.19 13.31 -6.76
CA GLY A 575 -13.21 12.34 -6.38
C GLY A 575 -14.12 11.87 -7.51
N LYS A 576 -13.96 12.38 -8.74
CA LYS A 576 -14.65 11.82 -9.92
C LYS A 576 -13.83 10.72 -10.58
N ARG A 577 -14.52 9.69 -11.07
CA ARG A 577 -13.92 8.69 -11.97
C ARG A 577 -13.31 9.38 -13.20
N GLY A 578 -12.00 9.17 -13.41
CA GLY A 578 -11.24 9.78 -14.52
C GLY A 578 -10.56 11.12 -14.20
N TYR A 579 -10.54 11.55 -12.94
CA TYR A 579 -9.70 12.67 -12.49
C TYR A 579 -8.24 12.47 -12.90
N ARG A 580 -7.65 13.50 -13.51
CA ARG A 580 -6.26 13.50 -13.99
C ARG A 580 -5.40 14.40 -13.12
N GLN A 581 -4.21 13.93 -12.78
CA GLN A 581 -3.18 14.66 -12.05
C GLN A 581 -1.80 14.22 -12.54
N ILE A 582 -0.82 15.12 -12.49
CA ILE A 582 0.58 14.78 -12.75
C ILE A 582 1.18 14.20 -11.47
N LYS A 583 1.86 13.05 -11.61
CA LYS A 583 2.59 12.40 -10.50
C LYS A 583 4.09 12.50 -10.76
N PRO A 584 4.81 13.46 -10.14
CA PRO A 584 6.23 13.68 -10.42
C PRO A 584 7.10 12.43 -10.29
N GLY A 585 6.92 11.64 -9.23
CA GLY A 585 7.67 10.39 -9.03
C GLY A 585 7.55 9.39 -10.19
N LYS A 586 6.38 9.30 -10.84
CA LYS A 586 6.18 8.43 -12.02
C LYS A 586 6.89 8.94 -13.27
N LEU A 587 7.00 10.25 -13.43
CA LEU A 587 7.76 10.85 -14.53
C LEU A 587 9.26 10.61 -14.31
N ALA A 588 9.74 10.85 -13.09
CA ALA A 588 11.13 10.63 -12.71
C ALA A 588 11.57 9.17 -12.87
N GLU A 589 10.75 8.21 -12.41
CA GLU A 589 11.00 6.78 -12.56
C GLU A 589 11.20 6.38 -14.03
N TYR A 590 10.32 6.85 -14.93
CA TYR A 590 10.50 6.60 -16.36
C TYR A 590 11.78 7.26 -16.91
N LEU A 591 12.00 8.52 -16.56
CA LEU A 591 13.14 9.30 -17.08
C LEU A 591 14.46 8.63 -16.71
N ILE A 592 14.67 8.26 -15.44
CA ILE A 592 15.94 7.68 -15.01
C ILE A 592 16.17 6.29 -15.63
N GLN A 593 15.13 5.45 -15.76
CA GLN A 593 15.22 4.15 -16.42
C GLN A 593 15.62 4.29 -17.89
N ASP A 594 15.03 5.27 -18.58
CA ASP A 594 15.31 5.51 -20.00
C ASP A 594 16.68 6.19 -20.21
N ILE A 595 17.05 7.16 -19.37
CA ILE A 595 18.38 7.79 -19.38
C ILE A 595 19.46 6.74 -19.21
N VAL A 596 19.32 5.86 -18.21
CA VAL A 596 20.30 4.79 -18.00
C VAL A 596 20.32 3.84 -19.19
N ARG A 597 19.16 3.43 -19.74
CA ARG A 597 19.09 2.57 -20.93
C ARG A 597 19.91 3.10 -22.11
N TRP A 598 19.89 4.41 -22.35
CA TRP A 598 20.60 5.07 -23.44
C TRP A 598 22.03 5.53 -23.07
N GLN A 599 22.47 5.35 -21.82
CA GLN A 599 23.84 5.60 -21.42
C GLN A 599 24.78 4.58 -22.09
N PRO A 600 25.77 5.01 -22.88
CA PRO A 600 26.81 4.14 -23.41
C PRO A 600 27.56 3.41 -22.29
N THR A 601 28.21 2.30 -22.65
CA THR A 601 29.16 1.61 -21.76
C THR A 601 30.42 1.27 -22.53
N LEU A 602 31.56 1.28 -21.86
CA LEU A 602 32.82 0.79 -22.40
C LEU A 602 32.69 -0.69 -22.78
N SER A 603 33.42 -1.11 -23.82
CA SER A 603 33.45 -2.51 -24.28
C SER A 603 34.62 -3.33 -23.73
N ALA A 604 35.64 -2.68 -23.15
CA ALA A 604 36.82 -3.27 -22.54
C ALA A 604 37.57 -2.23 -21.68
N GLY A 605 38.61 -2.65 -20.94
CA GLY A 605 39.48 -1.79 -20.12
C GLY A 605 39.16 -1.84 -18.62
N ASP A 606 39.96 -1.14 -17.81
CA ASP A 606 39.88 -1.19 -16.33
C ASP A 606 38.55 -0.65 -15.78
N ASP A 607 37.91 0.27 -16.52
CA ASP A 607 36.61 0.86 -16.16
C ASP A 607 35.40 0.08 -16.73
N TYR A 608 35.63 -1.08 -17.37
CA TYR A 608 34.55 -1.88 -17.97
C TYR A 608 33.54 -2.33 -16.90
N GLY A 609 32.27 -1.93 -17.08
CA GLY A 609 31.20 -2.27 -16.16
C GLY A 609 31.10 -1.36 -14.92
N THR A 610 32.03 -0.42 -14.73
CA THR A 610 32.02 0.58 -13.64
C THR A 610 31.79 2.01 -14.13
N ASP A 611 31.69 2.21 -15.45
CA ASP A 611 31.55 3.50 -16.13
C ASP A 611 30.12 4.06 -16.16
N ARG A 612 29.14 3.29 -15.66
CA ARG A 612 27.72 3.67 -15.62
C ARG A 612 27.27 4.17 -14.25
N LEU A 613 26.07 4.75 -14.22
CA LEU A 613 25.47 5.28 -13.00
C LEU A 613 25.31 4.19 -11.92
N THR A 614 26.01 4.35 -10.79
CA THR A 614 25.88 3.43 -9.64
C THR A 614 24.49 3.50 -9.01
N GLY A 615 24.05 2.44 -8.30
CA GLY A 615 22.73 2.39 -7.67
C GLY A 615 22.42 3.52 -6.67
N LEU A 616 23.41 4.07 -5.94
CA LEU A 616 23.19 5.24 -5.09
C LEU A 616 22.93 6.50 -5.93
N ASN A 617 23.77 6.77 -6.94
CA ASN A 617 23.57 7.90 -7.84
C ASN A 617 22.27 7.79 -8.65
N TYR A 618 21.82 6.57 -8.97
CA TYR A 618 20.51 6.33 -9.58
C TYR A 618 19.37 6.82 -8.67
N ARG A 619 19.38 6.44 -7.38
CA ARG A 619 18.36 6.86 -6.41
C ARG A 619 18.37 8.37 -6.18
N VAL A 620 19.56 8.95 -5.99
CA VAL A 620 19.74 10.40 -5.80
C VAL A 620 19.22 11.16 -7.02
N MET A 621 19.59 10.75 -8.23
CA MET A 621 19.15 11.40 -9.46
C MET A 621 17.64 11.24 -9.68
N GLN A 622 17.07 10.06 -9.43
CA GLN A 622 15.63 9.84 -9.50
C GLN A 622 14.88 10.79 -8.57
N ALA A 623 15.32 10.89 -7.32
CA ALA A 623 14.69 11.76 -6.34
C ALA A 623 14.86 13.23 -6.70
N ALA A 624 16.06 13.64 -7.14
CA ALA A 624 16.34 15.00 -7.59
C ALA A 624 15.43 15.39 -8.75
N ILE A 625 15.22 14.51 -9.74
CA ILE A 625 14.25 14.72 -10.82
C ILE A 625 12.82 14.81 -10.28
N ALA A 626 12.43 13.93 -9.35
CA ALA A 626 11.08 13.87 -8.79
C ALA A 626 10.69 15.14 -8.01
N THR A 627 11.65 15.77 -7.33
CA THR A 627 11.44 16.97 -6.52
C THR A 627 11.86 18.26 -7.24
N TYR A 628 12.24 18.20 -8.52
CA TYR A 628 12.79 19.34 -9.24
C TYR A 628 11.75 20.43 -9.55
N ASP A 629 12.02 21.64 -9.05
CA ASP A 629 11.31 22.88 -9.32
C ASP A 629 12.29 24.05 -9.16
N SER A 630 12.62 24.72 -10.27
CA SER A 630 13.54 25.88 -10.26
C SER A 630 12.95 27.10 -9.55
N ARG A 631 11.61 27.17 -9.40
CA ARG A 631 10.87 28.33 -8.89
C ARG A 631 11.23 29.65 -9.58
N GLY A 632 11.62 29.57 -10.86
CA GLY A 632 12.07 30.72 -11.64
C GLY A 632 13.46 31.24 -11.27
N LYS A 633 14.28 30.45 -10.54
CA LYS A 633 15.66 30.79 -10.19
C LYS A 633 16.65 30.07 -11.09
N ASP A 634 17.47 30.84 -11.79
CA ASP A 634 18.51 30.32 -12.69
C ASP A 634 19.54 29.44 -11.98
N GLU A 635 19.88 29.76 -10.73
CA GLU A 635 20.87 29.00 -9.96
C GLU A 635 20.42 27.54 -9.74
N GLU A 636 19.15 27.33 -9.37
CA GLU A 636 18.58 25.99 -9.17
C GLU A 636 18.58 25.19 -10.47
N ALA A 637 18.25 25.84 -11.59
CA ALA A 637 18.27 25.20 -12.90
C ALA A 637 19.69 24.80 -13.34
N ARG A 638 20.70 25.62 -13.00
CA ARG A 638 22.11 25.29 -13.26
C ARG A 638 22.61 24.17 -12.35
N ARG A 639 22.23 24.16 -11.07
CA ARG A 639 22.54 23.06 -10.13
C ARG A 639 21.96 21.74 -10.62
N PHE A 640 20.72 21.76 -11.11
CA PHE A 640 20.09 20.58 -11.70
C PHE A 640 20.84 20.08 -12.95
N LYS A 641 21.25 20.97 -13.86
CA LYS A 641 22.09 20.61 -15.01
C LYS A 641 23.44 20.02 -14.59
N ALA A 642 24.11 20.63 -13.60
CA ALA A 642 25.42 20.22 -13.11
C ALA A 642 25.42 18.78 -12.58
N MET A 643 24.29 18.29 -12.05
CA MET A 643 24.15 16.90 -11.64
C MET A 643 24.36 15.90 -12.80
N PHE A 644 23.86 16.23 -13.99
CA PHE A 644 24.03 15.38 -15.19
C PHE A 644 25.45 15.48 -15.76
N GLU A 645 26.11 16.63 -15.58
CA GLU A 645 27.52 16.82 -15.94
C GLU A 645 28.43 15.96 -15.06
N ARG A 646 28.24 15.99 -13.73
CA ARG A 646 28.99 15.15 -12.79
C ARG A 646 28.73 13.66 -12.98
N ALA A 647 27.58 13.29 -13.54
CA ALA A 647 27.24 11.92 -13.89
C ALA A 647 27.85 11.47 -15.24
N ASN A 648 28.61 12.32 -15.95
CA ASN A 648 29.11 12.09 -17.32
C ASN A 648 27.98 11.69 -18.30
N LEU A 649 26.78 12.20 -18.07
CA LEU A 649 25.65 12.01 -19.00
C LEU A 649 25.63 13.11 -20.06
N ILE A 650 26.18 14.28 -19.75
CA ILE A 650 26.38 15.43 -20.62
C ILE A 650 27.72 16.11 -20.30
N GLY A 651 28.26 16.92 -21.21
CA GLY A 651 29.58 17.58 -21.03
C GLY A 651 30.76 16.62 -21.22
N GLY A 652 31.99 17.11 -21.33
CA GLY A 652 33.16 16.23 -21.58
C GLY A 652 33.09 15.46 -22.91
N ASP A 653 33.56 14.20 -22.93
CA ASP A 653 33.62 13.36 -24.13
C ASP A 653 32.23 12.92 -24.62
N ARG A 654 31.85 13.40 -25.81
CA ARG A 654 30.55 13.10 -26.42
C ARG A 654 30.34 11.63 -26.76
N GLN A 655 31.39 10.82 -26.90
CA GLN A 655 31.25 9.39 -27.19
C GLN A 655 30.81 8.59 -25.95
N LYS A 656 31.13 9.08 -24.75
CA LYS A 656 30.76 8.46 -23.46
C LYS A 656 29.42 8.96 -22.90
N ASN A 657 28.95 10.09 -23.42
CA ASN A 657 27.72 10.73 -22.97
C ASN A 657 26.44 10.08 -23.47
N HIS A 658 25.34 10.40 -22.80
CA HIS A 658 24.01 10.11 -23.29
C HIS A 658 23.75 10.79 -24.66
N PRO A 659 23.22 10.06 -25.67
CA PRO A 659 23.26 10.47 -27.08
C PRO A 659 22.52 11.77 -27.43
N PHE A 660 21.49 12.13 -26.68
CA PHE A 660 20.68 13.32 -26.95
C PHE A 660 20.38 14.21 -25.73
N LEU A 661 20.84 13.84 -24.52
CA LEU A 661 20.40 14.51 -23.29
C LEU A 661 20.88 15.97 -23.22
N TYR A 662 22.06 16.27 -23.79
CA TYR A 662 22.58 17.63 -23.84
C TYR A 662 21.64 18.61 -24.57
N LYS A 663 20.82 18.13 -25.52
CA LYS A 663 19.85 18.97 -26.24
C LYS A 663 18.68 19.39 -25.35
N VAL A 664 18.31 18.56 -24.38
CA VAL A 664 17.27 18.86 -23.38
C VAL A 664 17.63 20.12 -22.56
N PHE A 665 18.92 20.38 -22.39
CA PHE A 665 19.46 21.55 -21.68
C PHE A 665 19.94 22.69 -22.61
N GLY A 666 19.85 22.54 -23.94
CA GLY A 666 20.57 23.41 -24.89
C GLY A 666 19.92 24.77 -25.17
N TYR A 667 18.60 24.82 -25.36
CA TYR A 667 17.91 26.08 -25.73
C TYR A 667 17.45 26.90 -24.51
N ARG A 668 16.80 26.23 -23.56
CA ARG A 668 16.32 26.81 -22.29
C ARG A 668 16.38 25.74 -21.24
N LEU A 669 16.94 26.05 -20.07
CA LEU A 669 16.94 25.12 -18.95
C LEU A 669 15.49 24.72 -18.58
N PRO A 670 15.23 23.45 -18.26
CA PRO A 670 13.92 23.02 -17.77
C PRO A 670 13.54 23.78 -16.50
N ALA A 671 12.31 24.30 -16.42
CA ALA A 671 11.86 25.02 -15.23
C ALA A 671 11.45 24.09 -14.08
N ASP A 672 10.90 22.92 -14.41
CA ASP A 672 10.36 21.94 -13.48
C ASP A 672 10.44 20.53 -14.12
N ILE A 673 10.00 19.51 -13.38
CA ILE A 673 9.97 18.12 -13.86
C ILE A 673 9.10 17.93 -15.11
N VAL A 674 7.99 18.67 -15.26
CA VAL A 674 7.06 18.51 -16.38
C VAL A 674 7.68 19.06 -17.66
N ASP A 675 8.34 20.22 -17.58
CA ASP A 675 9.13 20.80 -18.68
C ASP A 675 10.31 19.89 -19.06
N PHE A 676 11.01 19.33 -18.07
CA PHE A 676 12.10 18.38 -18.32
C PHE A 676 11.61 17.12 -19.04
N TYR A 677 10.52 16.52 -18.55
CA TYR A 677 9.92 15.32 -19.14
C TYR A 677 9.45 15.55 -20.59
N GLU A 678 8.78 16.67 -20.86
CA GLU A 678 8.31 17.01 -22.21
C GLU A 678 9.47 17.21 -23.18
N LYS A 679 10.50 17.97 -22.78
CA LYS A 679 11.69 18.17 -23.62
C LYS A 679 12.43 16.86 -23.87
N TYR A 680 12.62 16.05 -22.84
CA TYR A 680 13.27 14.74 -22.96
C TYR A 680 12.55 13.83 -23.96
N LEU A 681 11.22 13.70 -23.86
CA LEU A 681 10.44 12.87 -24.79
C LEU A 681 10.53 13.37 -26.24
N ASN A 682 10.53 14.68 -26.45
CA ASN A 682 10.68 15.23 -27.79
C ASN A 682 12.05 14.91 -28.39
N GLU A 683 13.14 15.13 -27.63
CA GLU A 683 14.49 14.79 -28.08
C GLU A 683 14.68 13.28 -28.29
N GLN A 684 14.11 12.45 -27.41
CA GLN A 684 14.08 10.99 -27.58
C GLN A 684 13.40 10.59 -28.88
N LYS A 685 12.21 11.15 -29.16
CA LYS A 685 11.47 10.87 -30.40
C LYS A 685 12.29 11.24 -31.63
N TYR A 686 12.93 12.42 -31.64
CA TYR A 686 13.77 12.85 -32.76
C TYR A 686 14.97 11.94 -32.96
N TYR A 687 15.65 11.55 -31.88
CA TYR A 687 16.80 10.65 -31.94
C TYR A 687 16.42 9.26 -32.46
N ILE A 688 15.39 8.62 -31.90
CA ILE A 688 14.93 7.30 -32.33
C ILE A 688 14.50 7.32 -33.80
N ASN A 689 13.76 8.36 -34.24
CA ASN A 689 13.37 8.49 -35.64
C ASN A 689 14.58 8.56 -36.58
N SER A 690 15.66 9.23 -36.16
CA SER A 690 16.90 9.26 -36.95
C SER A 690 17.54 7.87 -37.08
N LEU A 691 17.54 7.07 -36.01
CA LEU A 691 18.04 5.69 -36.03
C LEU A 691 17.16 4.79 -36.91
N LEU A 692 15.83 4.92 -36.82
CA LEU A 692 14.89 4.17 -37.66
C LEU A 692 15.09 4.47 -39.14
N LYS A 693 15.34 5.71 -39.51
CA LYS A 693 15.65 6.09 -40.91
C LYS A 693 16.92 5.40 -41.41
N LYS A 694 18.00 5.43 -40.62
CA LYS A 694 19.27 4.75 -40.93
C LYS A 694 19.06 3.24 -41.10
N ALA A 695 18.38 2.60 -40.16
CA ALA A 695 18.09 1.17 -40.22
C ALA A 695 17.27 0.80 -41.47
N LYS A 696 16.27 1.62 -41.85
CA LYS A 696 15.47 1.42 -43.07
C LYS A 696 16.26 1.63 -44.36
N GLN A 697 17.35 2.40 -44.31
CA GLN A 697 18.29 2.60 -45.43
C GLN A 697 19.33 1.47 -45.52
N GLY A 698 19.25 0.44 -44.67
CA GLY A 698 20.18 -0.68 -44.66
C GLY A 698 21.44 -0.45 -43.82
N GLU A 699 21.56 0.69 -43.12
CA GLU A 699 22.70 0.95 -42.24
C GLU A 699 22.63 0.08 -40.96
N VAL A 700 23.77 -0.44 -40.54
CA VAL A 700 23.88 -1.16 -39.26
C VAL A 700 23.80 -0.17 -38.11
N VAL A 701 22.69 -0.23 -37.37
CA VAL A 701 22.48 0.61 -36.17
C VAL A 701 22.95 -0.14 -34.92
N ASN A 702 23.73 0.56 -34.10
CA ASN A 702 24.14 0.10 -32.78
C ASN A 702 23.46 0.93 -31.70
N VAL A 703 23.04 0.27 -30.62
CA VAL A 703 22.37 0.90 -29.47
C VAL A 703 23.02 0.43 -28.17
N PRO A 704 23.15 1.30 -27.14
CA PRO A 704 23.84 0.97 -25.90
C PRO A 704 23.31 -0.25 -25.13
N PHE A 705 22.02 -0.56 -25.30
CA PHE A 705 21.34 -1.65 -24.59
C PHE A 705 21.37 -3.00 -25.33
N VAL A 706 22.11 -3.11 -26.45
CA VAL A 706 22.30 -4.38 -27.18
C VAL A 706 23.79 -4.64 -27.39
N ASN A 707 24.33 -5.62 -26.66
CA ASN A 707 25.65 -6.19 -26.93
C ASN A 707 25.52 -7.34 -27.94
N ARG A 708 26.04 -7.16 -29.16
CA ARG A 708 25.97 -8.12 -30.27
C ARG A 708 26.85 -9.36 -30.07
N ASP A 709 27.80 -9.34 -29.13
CA ASP A 709 28.74 -10.45 -28.90
C ASP A 709 28.18 -11.54 -27.98
N GLN A 710 27.03 -11.29 -27.34
CA GLN A 710 26.37 -12.26 -26.47
C GLN A 710 26.03 -13.55 -27.21
N SER A 711 26.22 -14.70 -26.55
CA SER A 711 25.98 -16.04 -27.09
C SER A 711 24.58 -16.24 -27.66
N LYS A 712 23.57 -15.53 -27.14
CA LYS A 712 22.18 -15.58 -27.63
C LYS A 712 21.99 -15.14 -29.10
N TRP A 713 22.96 -14.42 -29.66
CA TRP A 713 22.97 -14.01 -31.08
C TRP A 713 23.77 -14.99 -31.96
N LYS A 714 24.53 -15.89 -31.34
CA LYS A 714 25.30 -16.94 -32.01
C LYS A 714 24.47 -18.22 -32.11
N LYS A 715 24.84 -19.11 -33.02
CA LYS A 715 24.21 -20.43 -33.15
C LYS A 715 24.52 -21.27 -31.90
N PRO A 716 23.52 -21.75 -31.14
CA PRO A 716 23.77 -22.59 -29.96
C PRO A 716 24.19 -24.01 -30.38
N THR A 717 25.01 -24.67 -29.56
CA THR A 717 25.36 -26.11 -29.67
C THR A 717 24.75 -26.92 -28.53
N GLN A 718 24.73 -28.25 -28.65
CA GLN A 718 24.19 -29.12 -27.60
C GLN A 718 24.99 -29.00 -26.30
N GLU A 719 26.32 -29.06 -26.42
CA GLU A 719 27.27 -29.09 -25.31
C GLU A 719 27.16 -27.80 -24.49
N TYR A 720 27.06 -26.66 -25.18
CA TYR A 720 26.84 -25.35 -24.54
C TYR A 720 25.50 -25.31 -23.80
N LEU A 721 24.40 -25.75 -24.42
CA LEU A 721 23.10 -25.76 -23.76
C LEU A 721 23.08 -26.69 -22.55
N GLY A 722 23.59 -27.91 -22.68
CA GLY A 722 23.67 -28.88 -21.57
C GLY A 722 24.50 -28.35 -20.41
N ALA A 723 25.66 -27.73 -20.68
CA ALA A 723 26.47 -27.09 -19.65
C ALA A 723 25.74 -25.92 -18.96
N GLU A 724 25.10 -25.03 -19.73
CA GLU A 724 24.37 -23.87 -19.20
C GLU A 724 23.17 -24.29 -18.33
N TYR A 725 22.44 -25.34 -18.71
CA TYR A 725 21.31 -25.88 -17.93
C TYR A 725 21.74 -26.60 -16.65
N MET A 726 22.93 -27.20 -16.60
CA MET A 726 23.41 -27.95 -15.44
C MET A 726 24.17 -27.10 -14.41
N ALA A 727 24.87 -26.03 -14.84
CA ALA A 727 25.72 -25.23 -13.97
C ALA A 727 25.04 -23.96 -13.43
N ASP A 728 24.30 -23.26 -14.29
CA ASP A 728 23.95 -21.85 -14.04
C ASP A 728 22.44 -21.59 -13.93
N LYS A 729 21.59 -22.63 -14.05
CA LYS A 729 20.14 -22.47 -14.13
C LYS A 729 19.38 -23.53 -13.35
N ALA A 730 18.32 -23.08 -12.67
CA ALA A 730 17.30 -23.97 -12.15
C ALA A 730 16.51 -24.62 -13.29
N ILE A 731 16.22 -25.92 -13.16
CA ILE A 731 15.39 -26.66 -14.12
C ILE A 731 13.94 -26.16 -14.03
N GLU A 732 13.37 -25.75 -15.16
CA GLU A 732 11.96 -25.38 -15.24
C GLU A 732 11.09 -26.63 -15.32
N LEU A 733 10.26 -26.86 -14.30
CA LEU A 733 9.33 -28.00 -14.31
C LEU A 733 8.15 -27.74 -15.25
N PRO A 734 7.65 -28.78 -15.94
CA PRO A 734 6.59 -28.65 -16.93
C PRO A 734 5.23 -28.40 -16.27
N ARG A 735 4.28 -27.96 -17.08
CA ARG A 735 2.88 -27.83 -16.67
C ARG A 735 2.18 -29.18 -16.76
N GLN A 736 1.10 -29.37 -15.98
CA GLN A 736 0.25 -30.56 -16.01
C GLN A 736 0.98 -31.86 -15.61
N MET A 737 2.02 -31.76 -14.78
CA MET A 737 2.83 -32.93 -14.41
C MET A 737 2.12 -33.90 -13.46
N PHE A 738 1.07 -33.41 -12.78
CA PHE A 738 0.22 -34.20 -11.88
C PHE A 738 -1.08 -34.69 -12.54
N ASP A 739 -1.43 -34.19 -13.72
CA ASP A 739 -2.76 -34.39 -14.33
C ASP A 739 -3.09 -35.89 -14.52
N GLU A 740 -2.13 -36.68 -14.99
CA GLU A 740 -2.34 -38.10 -15.27
C GLU A 740 -2.59 -38.91 -13.99
N ASP A 741 -1.79 -38.70 -12.95
CA ASP A 741 -1.98 -39.35 -11.65
C ASP A 741 -3.34 -38.99 -11.03
N ILE A 742 -3.73 -37.71 -11.11
CA ILE A 742 -5.04 -37.23 -10.64
C ILE A 742 -6.17 -37.92 -11.41
N LYS A 743 -6.10 -37.92 -12.75
CA LYS A 743 -7.12 -38.55 -13.60
C LYS A 743 -7.24 -40.05 -13.31
N ASN A 744 -6.11 -40.74 -13.21
CA ASN A 744 -6.08 -42.17 -12.94
C ASN A 744 -6.69 -42.50 -11.57
N HIS A 745 -6.39 -41.71 -10.53
CA HIS A 745 -7.01 -41.90 -9.22
C HIS A 745 -8.52 -41.63 -9.26
N LEU A 746 -8.95 -40.50 -9.83
CA LEU A 746 -10.37 -40.14 -9.87
C LEU A 746 -11.23 -41.13 -10.67
N LYS A 747 -10.68 -41.77 -11.71
CA LYS A 747 -11.36 -42.84 -12.46
C LYS A 747 -11.69 -44.06 -11.59
N THR A 748 -10.99 -44.27 -10.49
CA THR A 748 -11.28 -45.38 -9.55
C THR A 748 -12.47 -45.11 -8.63
N LEU A 749 -12.94 -43.86 -8.56
CA LEU A 749 -14.05 -43.47 -7.69
C LEU A 749 -15.40 -43.69 -8.40
N ASP A 750 -16.29 -44.46 -7.77
CA ASP A 750 -17.62 -44.76 -8.34
C ASP A 750 -18.43 -43.51 -8.66
N GLN A 751 -18.31 -42.45 -7.85
CA GLN A 751 -19.00 -41.18 -8.03
C GLN A 751 -18.55 -40.39 -9.28
N MET A 752 -17.42 -40.78 -9.90
CA MET A 752 -16.81 -40.06 -11.02
C MET A 752 -16.96 -40.79 -12.37
N LYS A 753 -17.72 -41.90 -12.43
CA LYS A 753 -17.85 -42.72 -13.66
C LYS A 753 -18.39 -41.98 -14.89
N ASP A 754 -19.27 -40.99 -14.70
CA ASP A 754 -19.87 -40.22 -15.82
C ASP A 754 -19.07 -38.97 -16.22
N VAL A 755 -17.85 -38.81 -15.72
CA VAL A 755 -17.00 -37.65 -16.05
C VAL A 755 -16.18 -37.98 -17.31
N ASP A 756 -16.23 -37.10 -18.31
CA ASP A 756 -15.37 -37.18 -19.49
C ASP A 756 -13.94 -36.74 -19.14
N PHE A 757 -13.11 -37.71 -18.75
CA PHE A 757 -11.72 -37.47 -18.36
C PHE A 757 -10.80 -37.08 -19.52
N ASP A 758 -11.19 -37.36 -20.77
CA ASP A 758 -10.35 -37.12 -21.94
C ASP A 758 -10.32 -35.63 -22.27
N HIS A 759 -11.45 -34.94 -22.09
CA HIS A 759 -11.56 -33.49 -22.30
C HIS A 759 -11.51 -32.66 -21.00
N ALA A 760 -11.48 -33.31 -19.83
CA ALA A 760 -11.39 -32.64 -18.54
C ALA A 760 -9.96 -32.16 -18.21
N ASN A 761 -9.86 -30.90 -17.78
CA ASN A 761 -8.66 -30.38 -17.11
C ASN A 761 -8.82 -30.49 -15.58
N VAL A 762 -7.71 -30.42 -14.84
CA VAL A 762 -7.71 -30.55 -13.37
C VAL A 762 -8.59 -29.51 -12.67
N THR A 763 -8.68 -28.28 -13.19
CA THR A 763 -9.57 -27.25 -12.63
C THR A 763 -11.05 -27.69 -12.65
N TYR A 764 -11.48 -28.31 -13.75
CA TYR A 764 -12.82 -28.89 -13.86
C TYR A 764 -12.98 -30.11 -12.94
N LEU A 765 -11.99 -30.99 -12.90
CA LEU A 765 -12.02 -32.19 -12.06
C LEU A 765 -12.12 -31.86 -10.57
N ILE A 766 -11.48 -30.79 -10.09
CA ILE A 766 -11.62 -30.34 -8.70
C ILE A 766 -13.07 -29.89 -8.43
N GLY A 767 -13.71 -29.20 -9.38
CA GLY A 767 -15.12 -28.82 -9.27
C GLY A 767 -16.06 -30.03 -9.22
N GLU A 768 -15.84 -31.03 -10.08
CA GLU A 768 -16.62 -32.27 -10.06
C GLU A 768 -16.35 -33.09 -8.79
N TYR A 769 -15.11 -33.13 -8.30
CA TYR A 769 -14.77 -33.78 -7.03
C TYR A 769 -15.51 -33.15 -5.85
N MET A 770 -15.51 -31.82 -5.74
CA MET A 770 -16.28 -31.12 -4.69
C MET A 770 -17.75 -31.48 -4.74
N LYS A 771 -18.35 -31.45 -5.95
CA LYS A 771 -19.76 -31.74 -6.16
C LYS A 771 -20.14 -33.19 -5.88
N ARG A 772 -19.42 -34.14 -6.48
CA ARG A 772 -19.82 -35.56 -6.54
C ARG A 772 -19.26 -36.40 -5.40
N VAL A 773 -18.03 -36.11 -4.97
CA VAL A 773 -17.34 -36.91 -3.94
C VAL A 773 -17.55 -36.31 -2.55
N ARG A 774 -17.48 -34.97 -2.41
CA ARG A 774 -17.66 -34.29 -1.12
C ARG A 774 -19.07 -33.81 -0.83
N ASP A 775 -20.01 -33.93 -1.79
CA ASP A 775 -21.37 -33.36 -1.69
C ASP A 775 -21.35 -31.86 -1.26
N ASP A 776 -20.41 -31.12 -1.84
CA ASP A 776 -20.13 -29.74 -1.51
C ASP A 776 -20.24 -28.83 -2.76
N ALA A 777 -20.27 -27.52 -2.55
CA ALA A 777 -20.26 -26.51 -3.59
C ALA A 777 -19.31 -25.38 -3.23
N PHE A 778 -19.04 -24.51 -4.20
CA PHE A 778 -18.30 -23.27 -3.95
C PHE A 778 -19.17 -22.27 -3.18
N GLN A 779 -18.52 -21.29 -2.55
CA GLN A 779 -19.22 -20.21 -1.84
C GLN A 779 -20.21 -19.49 -2.76
N GLU A 780 -21.36 -19.12 -2.19
CA GLU A 780 -22.51 -18.57 -2.94
C GLU A 780 -22.14 -17.32 -3.76
N PHE A 781 -21.24 -16.48 -3.24
CA PHE A 781 -20.86 -15.24 -3.89
C PHE A 781 -20.22 -15.40 -5.28
N TYR A 782 -19.70 -16.59 -5.61
CA TYR A 782 -19.23 -16.90 -6.96
C TYR A 782 -20.34 -17.08 -8.00
N ALA A 783 -21.56 -17.38 -7.54
CA ALA A 783 -22.75 -17.56 -8.38
C ALA A 783 -23.55 -16.27 -8.58
N TRP A 784 -23.23 -15.20 -7.85
CA TRP A 784 -23.93 -13.92 -7.97
C TRP A 784 -23.82 -13.33 -9.39
N ARG A 785 -24.84 -12.53 -9.74
CA ARG A 785 -24.92 -11.86 -11.04
C ARG A 785 -23.79 -10.83 -11.17
N ARG A 786 -23.19 -10.79 -12.36
CA ARG A 786 -22.01 -9.97 -12.65
C ARG A 786 -22.25 -9.06 -13.84
N ASN A 787 -21.65 -7.88 -13.81
CA ASN A 787 -21.58 -6.99 -14.95
C ASN A 787 -20.20 -7.07 -15.62
N TYR A 788 -20.21 -7.10 -16.94
CA TYR A 788 -19.02 -6.98 -17.76
C TYR A 788 -19.30 -6.06 -18.91
N ARG A 789 -18.38 -5.12 -19.14
CA ARG A 789 -18.52 -4.17 -20.24
C ARG A 789 -18.77 -4.86 -21.57
N TYR A 790 -18.06 -5.95 -21.85
CA TYR A 790 -18.24 -6.74 -23.08
C TYR A 790 -19.66 -7.27 -23.25
N ILE A 791 -20.29 -7.72 -22.17
CA ILE A 791 -21.67 -8.22 -22.19
C ILE A 791 -22.64 -7.07 -22.49
N ASP A 792 -22.43 -5.88 -21.90
CA ASP A 792 -23.23 -4.70 -22.22
C ASP A 792 -23.06 -4.27 -23.68
N LEU A 793 -21.84 -4.39 -24.24
CA LEU A 793 -21.61 -4.15 -25.67
C LEU A 793 -22.42 -5.11 -26.53
N LEU A 794 -22.41 -6.40 -26.20
CA LEU A 794 -23.10 -7.43 -26.98
C LEU A 794 -24.62 -7.36 -26.87
N LYS A 795 -25.17 -7.11 -25.67
CA LYS A 795 -26.61 -6.91 -25.51
C LYS A 795 -27.11 -5.66 -26.23
N CYS A 796 -26.27 -4.62 -26.29
CA CYS A 796 -26.56 -3.36 -26.97
C CYS A 796 -27.86 -2.66 -26.50
N GLU A 797 -28.27 -2.90 -25.25
CA GLU A 797 -29.42 -2.24 -24.62
C GLU A 797 -29.08 -0.77 -24.31
N VAL A 798 -29.96 0.16 -24.67
CA VAL A 798 -29.68 1.61 -24.58
C VAL A 798 -30.71 2.38 -23.75
N ASP A 799 -30.20 3.20 -22.83
CA ASP A 799 -30.94 4.22 -22.12
C ASP A 799 -31.14 5.44 -23.04
N ARG A 800 -32.37 5.61 -23.54
CA ARG A 800 -32.77 6.70 -24.45
C ARG A 800 -33.23 7.97 -23.73
N THR A 801 -33.25 7.99 -22.40
CA THR A 801 -33.68 9.17 -21.62
C THR A 801 -32.68 10.33 -21.70
N LYS A 802 -31.44 10.04 -22.08
CA LYS A 802 -30.35 11.01 -22.20
C LYS A 802 -30.20 11.49 -23.63
N ARG A 803 -29.78 12.75 -23.80
CA ARG A 803 -29.50 13.38 -25.11
C ARG A 803 -28.57 12.56 -26.01
N ILE A 804 -27.65 11.79 -25.42
CA ILE A 804 -26.82 10.80 -26.11
C ILE A 804 -27.18 9.44 -25.51
N PRO A 805 -27.76 8.51 -26.28
CA PRO A 805 -28.07 7.17 -25.79
C PRO A 805 -26.83 6.50 -25.20
N LYS A 806 -26.97 5.94 -24.00
CA LYS A 806 -25.89 5.22 -23.32
C LYS A 806 -26.26 3.76 -23.19
N LEU A 807 -25.25 2.88 -23.27
CA LEU A 807 -25.47 1.47 -22.99
C LEU A 807 -25.86 1.28 -21.52
N VAL A 808 -26.86 0.44 -21.29
CA VAL A 808 -27.32 0.02 -19.96
C VAL A 808 -26.32 -0.98 -19.39
N GLU A 809 -26.00 -0.84 -18.11
CA GLU A 809 -25.23 -1.84 -17.37
C GLU A 809 -26.15 -3.01 -17.03
N THR A 810 -25.73 -4.22 -17.41
CA THR A 810 -26.53 -5.43 -17.22
C THR A 810 -25.82 -6.41 -16.29
N TRP A 811 -26.56 -6.96 -15.32
CA TRP A 811 -26.06 -7.96 -14.37
C TRP A 811 -26.61 -9.33 -14.74
N THR A 812 -25.72 -10.22 -15.16
CA THR A 812 -26.08 -11.48 -15.81
C THR A 812 -25.65 -12.70 -15.01
N THR A 813 -26.39 -13.80 -15.12
CA THR A 813 -26.01 -15.10 -14.57
C THR A 813 -24.91 -15.75 -15.40
N THR A 814 -24.35 -16.87 -14.94
CA THR A 814 -23.38 -17.65 -15.74
C THR A 814 -24.03 -18.21 -17.01
N GLU A 815 -25.24 -18.77 -16.93
CA GLU A 815 -25.93 -19.36 -18.09
C GLU A 815 -26.24 -18.32 -19.17
N GLU A 816 -26.72 -17.13 -18.77
CA GLU A 816 -26.99 -16.03 -19.69
C GLU A 816 -25.72 -15.60 -20.44
N ARG A 817 -24.58 -15.53 -19.75
CA ARG A 817 -23.29 -15.16 -20.36
C ARG A 817 -22.79 -16.24 -21.31
N GLU A 818 -23.01 -17.51 -21.01
CA GLU A 818 -22.67 -18.61 -21.93
C GLU A 818 -23.51 -18.54 -23.22
N LYS A 819 -24.81 -18.22 -23.11
CA LYS A 819 -25.66 -17.99 -24.29
C LYS A 819 -25.17 -16.81 -25.12
N ILE A 820 -24.89 -15.68 -24.49
CA ILE A 820 -24.35 -14.49 -25.16
C ILE A 820 -22.99 -14.79 -25.82
N TRP A 821 -22.15 -15.60 -25.16
CA TRP A 821 -20.86 -16.00 -25.69
C TRP A 821 -20.99 -16.87 -26.96
N LYS A 822 -22.00 -17.75 -27.03
CA LYS A 822 -22.31 -18.53 -28.23
C LYS A 822 -22.76 -17.63 -29.39
N GLU A 823 -23.58 -16.63 -29.12
CA GLU A 823 -24.13 -15.70 -30.13
C GLU A 823 -23.24 -14.47 -30.43
N ARG A 824 -22.05 -14.40 -29.83
CA ARG A 824 -21.19 -13.20 -29.78
C ARG A 824 -20.88 -12.56 -31.14
N GLU A 825 -20.76 -13.34 -32.21
CA GLU A 825 -20.39 -12.82 -33.53
C GLU A 825 -21.50 -12.00 -34.16
N LYS A 826 -22.75 -12.49 -34.04
CA LYS A 826 -23.96 -11.78 -34.46
C LYS A 826 -24.12 -10.50 -33.64
N LEU A 827 -24.11 -10.62 -32.32
CA LEU A 827 -24.29 -9.50 -31.39
C LEU A 827 -23.19 -8.42 -31.55
N ALA A 828 -21.94 -8.82 -31.82
CA ALA A 828 -20.87 -7.87 -32.09
C ALA A 828 -21.08 -7.08 -33.40
N LYS A 829 -21.72 -7.67 -34.43
CA LYS A 829 -22.06 -6.95 -35.66
C LYS A 829 -23.15 -5.90 -35.40
N GLU A 830 -24.17 -6.26 -34.62
CA GLU A 830 -25.24 -5.33 -34.19
C GLU A 830 -24.66 -4.14 -33.41
N TYR A 831 -23.78 -4.42 -32.44
CA TYR A 831 -23.07 -3.37 -31.70
C TYR A 831 -22.23 -2.46 -32.60
N ARG A 832 -21.49 -3.02 -33.57
CA ARG A 832 -20.66 -2.24 -34.49
C ARG A 832 -21.51 -1.25 -35.28
N SER A 833 -22.63 -1.70 -35.82
CA SER A 833 -23.57 -0.86 -36.57
C SER A 833 -24.10 0.28 -35.70
N TRP A 834 -24.57 -0.03 -34.48
CA TRP A 834 -25.04 0.99 -33.55
C TRP A 834 -23.94 2.00 -33.17
N ALA A 835 -22.75 1.52 -32.83
CA ALA A 835 -21.64 2.36 -32.38
C ALA A 835 -21.11 3.29 -33.48
N ASP A 836 -21.02 2.82 -34.73
CA ASP A 836 -20.68 3.67 -35.88
C ASP A 836 -21.72 4.77 -36.08
N GLY A 837 -23.01 4.43 -36.00
CA GLY A 837 -24.11 5.40 -36.04
C GLY A 837 -23.99 6.49 -34.96
N GLN A 838 -23.62 6.11 -33.72
CA GLN A 838 -23.38 7.08 -32.65
C GLN A 838 -22.15 7.96 -32.92
N MET A 839 -21.07 7.41 -33.46
CA MET A 839 -19.86 8.17 -33.77
C MET A 839 -20.06 9.16 -34.92
N LYS A 840 -20.92 8.83 -35.90
CA LYS A 840 -21.34 9.75 -36.97
C LYS A 840 -22.12 10.96 -36.43
N ASN A 841 -22.89 10.77 -35.36
CA ASN A 841 -23.69 11.83 -34.75
C ASN A 841 -22.95 12.65 -33.68
N ASN A 842 -21.77 12.20 -33.24
CA ASN A 842 -20.99 12.88 -32.22
C ASN A 842 -20.01 13.90 -32.84
N PRO A 843 -20.07 15.20 -32.48
CA PRO A 843 -19.22 16.25 -33.03
C PRO A 843 -17.70 15.97 -32.94
N GLN A 844 -17.27 15.21 -31.92
CA GLN A 844 -15.86 14.89 -31.71
C GLN A 844 -15.35 13.78 -32.64
N THR A 845 -16.23 12.90 -33.12
CA THR A 845 -15.86 11.71 -33.90
C THR A 845 -16.41 11.72 -35.32
N ARG A 846 -17.34 12.64 -35.64
CA ARG A 846 -17.93 12.77 -36.98
C ARG A 846 -16.91 13.08 -38.08
N ARG A 847 -15.77 13.67 -37.71
CA ARG A 847 -14.67 14.01 -38.64
C ARG A 847 -13.74 12.83 -38.96
N LEU A 848 -13.86 11.71 -38.25
CA LEU A 848 -13.07 10.50 -38.48
C LEU A 848 -13.56 9.77 -39.73
N THR A 849 -12.66 9.11 -40.45
CA THR A 849 -13.01 8.25 -41.60
C THR A 849 -13.77 7.00 -41.14
N GLU A 850 -14.38 6.27 -42.08
CA GLU A 850 -15.04 5.01 -41.76
C GLU A 850 -14.07 3.97 -41.17
N ASP A 851 -12.87 3.88 -41.75
CA ASP A 851 -11.81 2.97 -41.28
C ASP A 851 -11.34 3.32 -39.87
N GLU A 852 -11.10 4.61 -39.58
CA GLU A 852 -10.70 5.07 -38.25
C GLU A 852 -11.76 4.73 -37.18
N ARG A 853 -13.05 4.93 -37.50
CA ARG A 853 -14.15 4.57 -36.59
C ARG A 853 -14.23 3.06 -36.42
N GLY A 854 -14.12 2.30 -37.51
CA GLY A 854 -14.08 0.84 -37.51
C GLY A 854 -12.98 0.29 -36.62
N GLU A 855 -11.77 0.84 -36.70
CA GLU A 855 -10.63 0.44 -35.88
C GLU A 855 -10.87 0.74 -34.39
N ILE A 856 -11.39 1.93 -34.06
CA ILE A 856 -11.73 2.31 -32.68
C ILE A 856 -12.76 1.35 -32.07
N ILE A 857 -13.81 1.01 -32.83
CA ILE A 857 -14.86 0.10 -32.37
C ILE A 857 -14.31 -1.32 -32.21
N ALA A 858 -13.53 -1.81 -33.19
CA ALA A 858 -12.90 -3.12 -33.14
C ALA A 858 -11.96 -3.25 -31.93
N LYS A 859 -11.14 -2.23 -31.68
CA LYS A 859 -10.25 -2.16 -30.52
C LYS A 859 -11.02 -2.13 -29.20
N ARG A 860 -12.13 -1.38 -29.13
CA ARG A 860 -13.00 -1.36 -27.94
C ARG A 860 -13.59 -2.74 -27.64
N LEU A 861 -14.11 -3.43 -28.66
CA LEU A 861 -14.64 -4.80 -28.54
C LEU A 861 -13.55 -5.79 -28.11
N SER A 862 -12.39 -5.75 -28.77
CA SER A 862 -11.25 -6.62 -28.46
C SER A 862 -10.76 -6.43 -27.02
N ASN A 863 -10.55 -5.18 -26.59
CA ASN A 863 -10.14 -4.87 -25.22
C ASN A 863 -11.15 -5.38 -24.19
N SER A 864 -12.44 -5.07 -24.39
CA SER A 864 -13.50 -5.50 -23.47
C SER A 864 -13.64 -7.03 -23.41
N ARG A 865 -13.48 -7.73 -24.54
CA ARG A 865 -13.48 -9.20 -24.61
C ARG A 865 -12.30 -9.80 -23.84
N ASN A 866 -11.10 -9.26 -24.04
CA ASN A 866 -9.89 -9.72 -23.38
C ASN A 866 -10.00 -9.52 -21.86
N ASP A 867 -10.55 -8.38 -21.42
CA ASP A 867 -10.83 -8.11 -20.00
C ASP A 867 -11.84 -9.12 -19.43
N TYR A 868 -12.95 -9.38 -20.14
CA TYR A 868 -13.94 -10.39 -19.75
C TYR A 868 -13.32 -11.78 -19.59
N GLN A 869 -12.58 -12.25 -20.59
CA GLN A 869 -11.94 -13.57 -20.56
C GLN A 869 -10.91 -13.69 -19.45
N ARG A 870 -10.11 -12.63 -19.24
CA ARG A 870 -9.12 -12.55 -18.16
C ARG A 870 -9.81 -12.65 -16.80
N SER A 871 -10.85 -11.85 -16.55
CA SER A 871 -11.57 -11.86 -15.29
C SER A 871 -12.21 -13.22 -14.99
N GLU A 872 -12.91 -13.83 -15.96
CA GLU A 872 -13.50 -15.16 -15.75
C GLU A 872 -12.44 -16.26 -15.54
N LYS A 873 -11.28 -16.18 -16.22
CA LYS A 873 -10.17 -17.09 -15.98
C LYS A 873 -9.64 -16.97 -14.55
N MET A 874 -9.46 -15.75 -14.05
CA MET A 874 -9.00 -15.50 -12.69
C MET A 874 -10.03 -15.96 -11.65
N ILE A 875 -11.31 -15.65 -11.85
CA ILE A 875 -12.38 -16.06 -10.93
C ILE A 875 -12.47 -17.59 -10.84
N ARG A 876 -12.38 -18.32 -11.96
CA ARG A 876 -12.34 -19.80 -11.94
C ARG A 876 -11.14 -20.34 -11.17
N ARG A 877 -9.98 -19.69 -11.31
CA ARG A 877 -8.77 -20.06 -10.54
C ARG A 877 -8.99 -19.87 -9.04
N TYR A 878 -9.51 -18.72 -8.62
CA TYR A 878 -9.78 -18.45 -7.21
C TYR A 878 -10.77 -19.44 -6.61
N LYS A 879 -11.82 -19.83 -7.34
CA LYS A 879 -12.77 -20.87 -6.88
C LYS A 879 -12.05 -22.16 -6.51
N VAL A 880 -11.18 -22.64 -7.38
CA VAL A 880 -10.43 -23.88 -7.16
C VAL A 880 -9.41 -23.74 -6.05
N GLN A 881 -8.71 -22.61 -6.00
CA GLN A 881 -7.79 -22.30 -4.90
C GLN A 881 -8.51 -22.31 -3.54
N ASP A 882 -9.68 -21.69 -3.45
CA ASP A 882 -10.50 -21.66 -2.24
C ASP A 882 -10.94 -23.07 -1.81
N ALA A 883 -11.32 -23.94 -2.75
CA ALA A 883 -11.64 -25.33 -2.45
C ALA A 883 -10.45 -26.09 -1.86
N LEU A 884 -9.26 -25.90 -2.42
CA LEU A 884 -8.05 -26.58 -1.94
C LEU A 884 -7.58 -26.05 -0.59
N LEU A 885 -7.65 -24.73 -0.35
CA LEU A 885 -7.36 -24.16 0.96
C LEU A 885 -8.38 -24.61 2.00
N PHE A 886 -9.67 -24.72 1.62
CA PHE A 886 -10.70 -25.23 2.52
C PHE A 886 -10.44 -26.69 2.91
N ILE A 887 -10.13 -27.54 1.93
CA ILE A 887 -9.79 -28.95 2.18
C ILE A 887 -8.61 -29.03 3.16
N ALA A 888 -7.51 -28.31 2.88
CA ALA A 888 -6.33 -28.32 3.74
C ALA A 888 -6.62 -27.81 5.16
N ALA A 889 -7.35 -26.70 5.28
CA ALA A 889 -7.72 -26.14 6.57
C ALA A 889 -8.65 -27.06 7.36
N ASN A 890 -9.67 -27.62 6.70
CA ASN A 890 -10.61 -28.54 7.31
C ASN A 890 -9.90 -29.80 7.80
N ASP A 891 -9.06 -30.42 6.97
CA ASP A 891 -8.33 -31.64 7.32
C ASP A 891 -7.41 -31.39 8.52
N THR A 892 -6.68 -30.27 8.53
CA THR A 892 -5.87 -29.83 9.69
C THR A 892 -6.72 -29.70 10.95
N LEU A 893 -7.81 -28.94 10.89
CA LEU A 893 -8.67 -28.67 12.03
C LEU A 893 -9.34 -29.95 12.57
N THR A 894 -9.66 -30.91 11.71
CA THR A 894 -10.23 -32.20 12.14
C THR A 894 -9.24 -33.13 12.82
N GLN A 895 -7.94 -33.01 12.56
CA GLN A 895 -6.92 -33.85 13.19
C GLN A 895 -6.65 -33.43 14.64
N HIS A 896 -6.76 -32.14 14.92
CA HIS A 896 -6.42 -31.58 16.23
C HIS A 896 -7.61 -31.41 17.17
N MET A 897 -8.82 -31.78 16.75
CA MET A 897 -10.04 -31.48 17.51
C MET A 897 -11.08 -32.61 17.42
N ASP A 898 -11.84 -32.80 18.51
CA ASP A 898 -13.02 -33.68 18.58
C ASP A 898 -14.24 -33.11 17.83
N PHE A 899 -14.03 -32.60 16.61
CA PHE A 899 -15.10 -32.14 15.73
C PHE A 899 -15.37 -33.16 14.62
N LYS A 900 -16.65 -33.38 14.30
CA LYS A 900 -17.05 -34.16 13.12
C LYS A 900 -16.82 -33.37 11.82
N GLY A 901 -15.61 -32.94 11.50
CA GLY A 901 -15.39 -32.01 10.38
C GLY A 901 -15.61 -32.57 8.97
N LYS A 902 -16.07 -33.82 8.81
CA LYS A 902 -16.79 -34.26 7.59
C LYS A 902 -18.13 -33.53 7.38
N GLN A 903 -18.61 -32.77 8.36
CA GLN A 903 -19.87 -32.04 8.33
C GLN A 903 -19.77 -30.64 7.68
N PHE A 904 -18.59 -30.03 7.65
CA PHE A 904 -18.44 -28.67 7.13
C PHE A 904 -18.29 -28.65 5.61
N LYS A 905 -18.90 -27.63 5.00
CA LYS A 905 -18.97 -27.44 3.56
C LYS A 905 -18.45 -26.06 3.18
N LEU A 906 -17.68 -25.96 2.11
CA LEU A 906 -17.15 -24.71 1.58
C LEU A 906 -18.27 -23.73 1.25
N LYS A 907 -19.39 -24.22 0.71
CA LYS A 907 -20.54 -23.39 0.35
C LYS A 907 -21.11 -22.58 1.52
N ASP A 908 -20.90 -23.06 2.75
CA ASP A 908 -21.38 -22.42 3.98
C ASP A 908 -20.43 -21.32 4.48
N ILE A 909 -19.26 -21.14 3.83
CA ILE A 909 -18.35 -20.02 4.11
C ILE A 909 -18.87 -18.77 3.42
N THR A 910 -19.52 -17.90 4.19
CA THR A 910 -19.96 -16.58 3.75
C THR A 910 -19.26 -15.47 4.56
N PRO A 911 -19.24 -14.22 4.06
CA PRO A 911 -18.67 -13.09 4.80
C PRO A 911 -19.29 -12.90 6.18
N ASP A 912 -20.61 -13.07 6.28
CA ASP A 912 -21.42 -12.93 7.50
C ASP A 912 -21.53 -14.22 8.31
N ALA A 913 -21.02 -15.34 7.79
CA ALA A 913 -21.31 -16.72 8.22
C ALA A 913 -21.71 -16.83 9.69
N GLU A 914 -23.01 -17.03 9.92
CA GLU A 914 -23.60 -17.45 11.20
C GLU A 914 -23.75 -18.97 11.28
N ARG A 915 -23.23 -19.69 10.27
CA ARG A 915 -23.26 -21.15 10.15
C ARG A 915 -21.91 -21.66 9.63
N GLY A 916 -21.68 -22.97 9.73
CA GLY A 916 -20.45 -23.63 9.25
C GLY A 916 -19.23 -23.39 10.14
N ILE A 917 -18.06 -23.84 9.67
CA ILE A 917 -16.82 -23.90 10.45
C ILE A 917 -16.42 -22.56 11.08
N LEU A 918 -16.73 -21.43 10.43
CA LEU A 918 -16.38 -20.08 10.91
C LEU A 918 -17.17 -19.64 12.16
N SER A 919 -18.31 -20.28 12.42
CA SER A 919 -19.18 -19.97 13.57
C SER A 919 -18.93 -20.84 14.78
N GLU A 920 -18.12 -21.89 14.64
CA GLU A 920 -17.73 -22.75 15.74
C GLU A 920 -16.95 -21.96 16.78
N LYS A 921 -17.27 -22.21 18.04
CA LYS A 921 -16.60 -21.62 19.19
C LYS A 921 -15.54 -22.57 19.72
N MET A 922 -14.37 -22.04 20.03
CA MET A 922 -13.32 -22.81 20.68
C MET A 922 -12.45 -21.93 21.56
N SER A 923 -11.69 -22.59 22.45
CA SER A 923 -10.64 -21.92 23.20
C SER A 923 -9.45 -21.63 22.30
N MET A 924 -8.89 -20.43 22.41
CA MET A 924 -7.78 -19.95 21.57
C MET A 924 -6.78 -19.18 22.42
N ASP A 925 -5.50 -19.49 22.21
CA ASP A 925 -4.39 -18.73 22.75
C ASP A 925 -3.70 -17.96 21.62
N PHE A 926 -3.47 -16.67 21.85
CA PHE A 926 -2.70 -15.81 20.95
C PHE A 926 -1.44 -15.33 21.66
N LYS A 927 -0.32 -15.93 21.29
CA LYS A 927 1.01 -15.60 21.82
C LYS A 927 1.70 -14.58 20.92
N PHE A 928 2.20 -13.51 21.52
CA PHE A 928 2.93 -12.47 20.80
C PHE A 928 4.08 -11.88 21.61
N GLU A 929 5.05 -11.28 20.93
CA GLU A 929 6.19 -10.60 21.55
C GLU A 929 6.09 -9.07 21.37
N LYS A 930 6.38 -8.32 22.43
CA LYS A 930 6.46 -6.85 22.43
C LYS A 930 7.50 -6.37 23.45
N ASN A 931 8.40 -5.47 23.04
CA ASN A 931 9.52 -4.97 23.86
C ASN A 931 10.40 -6.08 24.48
N GLY A 932 10.65 -7.16 23.73
CA GLY A 932 11.45 -8.31 24.20
C GLY A 932 10.75 -9.19 25.25
N LYS A 933 9.49 -8.92 25.58
CA LYS A 933 8.67 -9.75 26.48
C LYS A 933 7.57 -10.48 25.70
N THR A 934 7.31 -11.72 26.07
CA THR A 934 6.24 -12.54 25.49
C THR A 934 4.96 -12.45 26.31
N TYR A 935 3.83 -12.27 25.62
CA TYR A 935 2.49 -12.18 26.20
C TYR A 935 1.56 -13.20 25.54
N ILE A 936 0.53 -13.62 26.29
CA ILE A 936 -0.50 -14.55 25.83
C ILE A 936 -1.88 -13.93 26.12
N ILE A 937 -2.67 -13.70 25.09
CA ILE A 937 -4.10 -13.37 25.25
C ILE A 937 -4.88 -14.65 24.98
N TYR A 938 -5.68 -15.09 25.95
CA TYR A 938 -6.54 -16.27 25.79
C TYR A 938 -8.01 -15.89 25.68
N ALA A 939 -8.77 -16.70 24.95
CA ALA A 939 -10.22 -16.64 24.90
C ALA A 939 -10.77 -18.05 25.10
N GLN A 940 -11.70 -18.26 26.05
CA GLN A 940 -12.26 -19.59 26.33
C GLN A 940 -13.27 -20.03 25.27
N GLU A 941 -14.13 -19.12 24.81
CA GLU A 941 -15.11 -19.36 23.77
C GLU A 941 -15.06 -18.27 22.69
N MET A 942 -14.37 -18.54 21.59
CA MET A 942 -14.24 -17.59 20.50
C MET A 942 -14.66 -18.20 19.17
N LYS A 943 -15.51 -17.48 18.42
CA LYS A 943 -15.82 -17.86 17.03
C LYS A 943 -14.56 -17.76 16.18
N ILE A 944 -14.29 -18.78 15.36
CA ILE A 944 -13.14 -18.80 14.45
C ILE A 944 -13.06 -17.54 13.57
N LYS A 945 -14.21 -17.02 13.12
CA LYS A 945 -14.24 -15.80 12.30
C LYS A 945 -13.65 -14.56 12.96
N ASN A 946 -13.57 -14.53 14.30
CA ASN A 946 -13.10 -13.39 15.08
C ASN A 946 -11.60 -13.45 15.42
N TYR A 947 -10.85 -14.50 15.04
CA TYR A 947 -9.43 -14.66 15.41
C TYR A 947 -8.56 -13.41 15.15
N GLY A 948 -8.92 -12.61 14.14
CA GLY A 948 -8.26 -11.34 13.83
C GLY A 948 -8.29 -10.29 14.95
N ASP A 949 -9.24 -10.38 15.89
CA ASP A 949 -9.42 -9.42 16.99
C ASP A 949 -8.21 -9.40 17.94
N PHE A 950 -7.50 -10.53 18.08
CA PHE A 950 -6.26 -10.58 18.86
C PHE A 950 -5.18 -9.61 18.34
N PHE A 951 -5.05 -9.48 17.03
CA PHE A 951 -4.10 -8.55 16.41
C PHE A 951 -4.48 -7.08 16.61
N VAL A 952 -5.78 -6.79 16.82
CA VAL A 952 -6.23 -5.43 17.14
C VAL A 952 -5.79 -5.08 18.57
N LEU A 953 -6.03 -5.98 19.52
CA LEU A 953 -5.64 -5.79 20.93
C LEU A 953 -4.13 -5.67 21.09
N ALA A 954 -3.34 -6.57 20.50
CA ALA A 954 -1.88 -6.53 20.61
C ALA A 954 -1.24 -5.26 20.02
N ASN A 955 -1.94 -4.57 19.10
CA ASN A 955 -1.53 -3.28 18.54
C ASN A 955 -1.98 -2.07 19.38
N ASP A 956 -2.85 -2.23 20.38
CA ASP A 956 -3.24 -1.12 21.24
C ASP A 956 -2.03 -0.67 22.07
N LYS A 957 -1.73 0.64 22.03
CA LYS A 957 -0.59 1.22 22.73
C LYS A 957 -0.77 1.20 24.24
N ARG A 958 -2.02 1.24 24.71
CA ARG A 958 -2.36 1.19 26.13
C ARG A 958 -2.03 -0.17 26.75
N LEU A 959 -2.06 -1.24 25.94
CA LEU A 959 -1.93 -2.61 26.41
C LEU A 959 -0.62 -2.85 27.17
N VAL A 960 0.51 -2.31 26.71
CA VAL A 960 1.82 -2.56 27.36
C VAL A 960 1.84 -2.02 28.79
N ASN A 961 1.42 -0.77 28.98
CA ASN A 961 1.38 -0.18 30.32
C ASN A 961 0.29 -0.83 31.18
N LEU A 962 -0.85 -1.21 30.58
CA LEU A 962 -1.91 -1.95 31.27
C LEU A 962 -1.39 -3.30 31.81
N LEU A 963 -0.73 -4.09 30.97
CA LEU A 963 -0.16 -5.39 31.35
C LEU A 963 0.96 -5.26 32.38
N ALA A 964 1.74 -4.17 32.31
CA ALA A 964 2.74 -3.84 33.33
C ALA A 964 2.12 -3.50 34.69
N LEU A 965 0.94 -2.85 34.73
CA LEU A 965 0.23 -2.55 35.97
C LEU A 965 -0.31 -3.81 36.66
N VAL A 966 -0.90 -4.73 35.90
CA VAL A 966 -1.46 -5.98 36.45
C VAL A 966 -0.40 -7.05 36.70
N ASN A 967 0.81 -6.88 36.18
CA ASN A 967 1.92 -7.83 36.25
C ASN A 967 1.52 -9.25 35.79
N GLN A 968 0.74 -9.35 34.71
CA GLN A 968 0.29 -10.61 34.13
C GLN A 968 0.76 -10.74 32.68
N ASP A 969 1.40 -11.87 32.37
CA ASP A 969 1.84 -12.21 31.02
C ASP A 969 0.81 -13.02 30.24
N ARG A 970 -0.20 -13.56 30.94
CA ARG A 970 -1.33 -14.28 30.37
C ARG A 970 -2.64 -13.66 30.85
N VAL A 971 -3.45 -13.16 29.94
CA VAL A 971 -4.66 -12.36 30.28
C VAL A 971 -5.84 -12.73 29.38
N SER A 972 -7.06 -12.63 29.93
CA SER A 972 -8.30 -12.87 29.19
C SER A 972 -8.57 -11.76 28.17
N LYS A 973 -8.97 -12.15 26.94
CA LYS A 973 -9.44 -11.22 25.90
C LYS A 973 -10.60 -10.34 26.39
N ASP A 974 -11.57 -10.95 27.06
CA ASP A 974 -12.80 -10.27 27.46
C ASP A 974 -12.54 -9.21 28.54
N GLU A 975 -11.62 -9.48 29.47
CA GLU A 975 -11.21 -8.54 30.51
C GLU A 975 -10.50 -7.31 29.90
N ILE A 976 -9.59 -7.53 28.95
CA ILE A 976 -8.92 -6.43 28.23
C ILE A 976 -9.93 -5.58 27.47
N GLU A 977 -10.85 -6.20 26.73
CA GLU A 977 -11.85 -5.45 25.96
C GLU A 977 -12.80 -4.63 26.85
N GLN A 978 -13.18 -5.17 28.02
CA GLN A 978 -14.00 -4.45 28.98
C GLN A 978 -13.24 -3.27 29.59
N GLU A 979 -11.98 -3.46 29.98
CA GLU A 979 -11.12 -2.41 30.53
C GLU A 979 -10.94 -1.26 29.54
N LEU A 980 -10.59 -1.55 28.28
CA LEU A 980 -10.40 -0.51 27.26
C LEU A 980 -11.69 0.25 26.95
N LYS A 981 -12.86 -0.39 27.03
CA LYS A 981 -14.15 0.28 26.92
C LYS A 981 -14.43 1.19 28.11
N ARG A 982 -14.16 0.74 29.34
CA ARG A 982 -14.30 1.56 30.55
C ARG A 982 -13.38 2.77 30.52
N TYR A 983 -12.15 2.60 30.04
CA TYR A 983 -11.22 3.70 29.82
C TYR A 983 -11.80 4.80 28.92
N ASP A 984 -12.37 4.40 27.78
CA ASP A 984 -12.97 5.34 26.82
C ASP A 984 -14.18 6.09 27.42
N VAL A 985 -14.92 5.47 28.34
CA VAL A 985 -16.04 6.10 29.09
C VAL A 985 -15.53 7.03 30.19
N CYS A 986 -14.54 6.61 30.96
CA CYS A 986 -13.99 7.39 32.08
C CYS A 986 -13.23 8.64 31.60
N ARG A 987 -12.61 8.59 30.42
CA ARG A 987 -11.80 9.70 29.89
C ARG A 987 -12.53 11.05 29.83
N PRO A 988 -13.72 11.19 29.20
CA PRO A 988 -14.46 12.44 29.22
C PRO A 988 -14.93 12.85 30.63
N GLU A 989 -15.22 11.89 31.52
CA GLU A 989 -15.60 12.17 32.91
C GLU A 989 -14.44 12.82 33.68
N VAL A 990 -13.23 12.27 33.55
CA VAL A 990 -12.03 12.83 34.18
C VAL A 990 -11.67 14.19 33.60
N VAL A 991 -11.79 14.39 32.28
CA VAL A 991 -11.59 15.72 31.67
C VAL A 991 -12.56 16.75 32.24
N LYS A 992 -13.82 16.38 32.49
CA LYS A 992 -14.78 17.25 33.16
C LYS A 992 -14.36 17.56 34.59
N MET A 993 -13.93 16.56 35.36
CA MET A 993 -13.44 16.75 36.74
C MET A 993 -12.21 17.68 36.78
N ILE A 994 -11.30 17.56 35.82
CA ILE A 994 -10.16 18.47 35.67
C ILE A 994 -10.65 19.92 35.49
N LEU A 995 -11.58 20.16 34.57
CA LEU A 995 -12.11 21.51 34.32
C LEU A 995 -12.90 22.06 35.51
N ASP A 996 -13.64 21.23 36.23
CA ASP A 996 -14.36 21.63 37.45
C ASP A 996 -13.38 22.03 38.57
N LEU A 997 -12.27 21.30 38.73
CA LEU A 997 -11.19 21.65 39.65
C LEU A 997 -10.48 22.94 39.24
N GLU A 998 -10.15 23.11 37.96
CA GLU A 998 -9.55 24.35 37.44
C GLU A 998 -10.48 25.54 37.72
N LYS A 999 -11.77 25.42 37.40
CA LYS A 999 -12.78 26.44 37.66
C LYS A 999 -12.79 26.84 39.13
N TRP A 1000 -12.91 25.86 40.02
CA TRP A 1000 -12.94 26.11 41.45
C TRP A 1000 -11.67 26.84 41.92
N ALA A 1001 -10.49 26.43 41.43
CA ALA A 1001 -9.24 27.09 41.78
C ALA A 1001 -9.22 28.55 41.30
N PHE A 1002 -9.63 28.83 40.06
CA PHE A 1002 -9.73 30.20 39.53
C PHE A 1002 -10.71 31.09 40.29
N ASP A 1003 -11.78 30.51 40.84
CA ASP A 1003 -12.78 31.25 41.62
C ASP A 1003 -12.31 31.57 43.04
N ASN A 1004 -11.43 30.76 43.62
CA ASN A 1004 -10.93 30.93 44.99
C ASN A 1004 -9.55 31.62 45.10
N PHE A 1005 -8.72 31.56 44.07
CA PHE A 1005 -7.35 32.10 44.09
C PHE A 1005 -7.15 33.20 43.02
N PRO A 1006 -7.31 34.49 43.40
CA PRO A 1006 -7.18 35.62 42.46
C PRO A 1006 -5.84 35.71 41.75
N GLU A 1007 -4.75 35.20 42.35
CA GLU A 1007 -3.42 35.12 41.74
C GLU A 1007 -3.39 34.31 40.44
N LEU A 1008 -4.22 33.27 40.31
CA LEU A 1008 -4.39 32.53 39.06
C LEU A 1008 -4.98 33.42 37.96
N LYS A 1009 -6.01 34.21 38.31
CA LYS A 1009 -6.63 35.16 37.37
C LYS A 1009 -5.64 36.28 36.99
N ALA A 1010 -4.93 36.82 37.97
CA ALA A 1010 -3.91 37.85 37.75
C ALA A 1010 -2.79 37.35 36.83
N LYS A 1011 -2.35 36.11 36.97
CA LYS A 1011 -1.34 35.51 36.10
C LYS A 1011 -1.81 35.46 34.64
N VAL A 1012 -3.02 34.98 34.38
CA VAL A 1012 -3.59 34.95 33.01
C VAL A 1012 -3.75 36.35 32.40
N MET A 1013 -4.04 37.37 33.22
CA MET A 1013 -4.30 38.74 32.73
C MET A 1013 -3.04 39.59 32.59
N ASN A 1014 -2.01 39.35 33.39
CA ASN A 1014 -0.79 40.16 33.45
C ASN A 1014 0.37 39.58 32.64
N ASP A 1015 0.39 38.27 32.38
CA ASP A 1015 1.41 37.63 31.56
C ASP A 1015 1.10 37.86 30.07
N ARG A 1016 2.00 38.58 29.38
CA ARG A 1016 1.86 38.86 27.94
C ARG A 1016 2.41 37.73 27.07
N GLU A 1017 3.15 36.79 27.64
CA GLU A 1017 3.80 35.68 26.93
C GLU A 1017 3.03 34.37 27.09
N ASP A 1018 2.43 34.11 28.27
CA ASP A 1018 1.60 32.91 28.52
C ASP A 1018 0.16 33.26 28.94
N ASN A 1019 -0.76 33.25 27.96
CA ASN A 1019 -2.16 33.66 28.12
C ASN A 1019 -3.04 32.60 28.82
N LYS A 1020 -2.43 31.64 29.52
CA LYS A 1020 -3.08 30.50 30.17
C LYS A 1020 -2.27 30.04 31.38
N VAL A 1021 -2.89 29.25 32.25
CA VAL A 1021 -2.20 28.62 33.38
C VAL A 1021 -2.22 27.11 33.19
N GLY A 1022 -1.05 26.48 33.25
CA GLY A 1022 -0.92 25.03 33.18
C GLY A 1022 -1.44 24.34 34.44
N PHE A 1023 -2.01 23.14 34.28
CA PHE A 1023 -2.58 22.36 35.38
C PHE A 1023 -1.60 22.15 36.55
N ASN A 1024 -0.31 21.93 36.28
CA ASN A 1024 0.69 21.77 37.35
C ASN A 1024 0.81 23.02 38.23
N TYR A 1025 0.75 24.22 37.64
CA TYR A 1025 0.80 25.47 38.39
C TYR A 1025 -0.45 25.66 39.26
N ILE A 1026 -1.61 25.20 38.79
CA ILE A 1026 -2.83 25.17 39.60
C ILE A 1026 -2.61 24.26 40.81
N LEU A 1027 -2.07 23.05 40.61
CA LEU A 1027 -1.72 22.16 41.71
C LEU A 1027 -0.66 22.73 42.67
N ASP A 1028 0.33 23.48 42.15
CA ASP A 1028 1.34 24.17 42.97
C ASP A 1028 0.69 25.21 43.90
N VAL A 1029 -0.23 26.04 43.37
CA VAL A 1029 -1.00 27.00 44.18
C VAL A 1029 -1.86 26.30 45.22
N LEU A 1030 -2.52 25.19 44.86
CA LEU A 1030 -3.32 24.42 45.81
C LEU A 1030 -2.46 23.81 46.93
N LEU A 1031 -1.26 23.36 46.61
CA LEU A 1031 -0.30 22.82 47.57
C LEU A 1031 0.22 23.91 48.52
N GLU A 1032 0.63 25.06 47.99
CA GLU A 1032 1.11 26.21 48.76
C GLU A 1032 0.03 26.72 49.73
N ASN A 1033 -1.23 26.71 49.30
CA ASN A 1033 -2.39 27.07 50.11
C ASN A 1033 -2.94 25.91 50.97
N LYS A 1034 -2.20 24.78 51.05
CA LYS A 1034 -2.53 23.60 51.87
C LYS A 1034 -3.91 23.00 51.60
N ARG A 1035 -4.42 23.13 50.37
CA ARG A 1035 -5.68 22.51 49.92
C ARG A 1035 -5.50 21.08 49.47
N ILE A 1036 -4.30 20.73 49.03
CA ILE A 1036 -3.89 19.37 48.69
C ILE A 1036 -2.51 19.07 49.30
N GLY A 1037 -2.19 17.80 49.50
CA GLY A 1037 -0.85 17.32 49.87
C GLY A 1037 0.01 16.91 48.66
N GLU A 1038 1.31 16.67 48.88
CA GLU A 1038 2.25 16.30 47.80
C GLU A 1038 1.86 15.00 47.10
N ALA A 1039 1.39 14.00 47.86
CA ALA A 1039 0.89 12.73 47.30
C ALA A 1039 -0.36 12.96 46.41
N GLN A 1040 -1.28 13.84 46.82
CA GLN A 1040 -2.47 14.16 46.04
C GLN A 1040 -2.12 14.87 44.74
N LYS A 1041 -1.20 15.84 44.81
CA LYS A 1041 -0.66 16.56 43.65
C LYS A 1041 -0.07 15.58 42.63
N GLU A 1042 0.78 14.66 43.08
CA GLU A 1042 1.42 13.69 42.19
C GLU A 1042 0.39 12.76 41.53
N THR A 1043 -0.55 12.22 42.30
CA THR A 1043 -1.61 11.34 41.77
C THR A 1043 -2.50 12.04 40.75
N LEU A 1044 -2.99 13.25 41.06
CA LEU A 1044 -3.80 14.05 40.13
C LEU A 1044 -3.05 14.31 38.82
N ARG A 1045 -1.77 14.69 38.92
CA ARG A 1045 -0.91 14.93 37.75
C ARG A 1045 -0.73 13.69 36.90
N LEU A 1046 -0.41 12.54 37.50
CA LEU A 1046 -0.15 11.30 36.80
C LEU A 1046 -1.39 10.74 36.10
N ILE A 1047 -2.55 10.75 36.78
CA ILE A 1047 -3.82 10.27 36.20
C ILE A 1047 -4.27 11.18 35.05
N ARG A 1048 -4.23 12.52 35.25
CA ARG A 1048 -4.54 13.49 34.19
C ARG A 1048 -3.66 13.28 32.95
N ASN A 1049 -2.35 13.13 33.17
CA ASN A 1049 -1.42 12.88 32.07
C ASN A 1049 -1.68 11.55 31.37
N ALA A 1050 -2.05 10.49 32.11
CA ALA A 1050 -2.40 9.19 31.53
C ALA A 1050 -3.61 9.32 30.56
N PHE A 1051 -4.70 9.95 31.03
CA PHE A 1051 -5.89 10.19 30.20
C PHE A 1051 -5.63 11.10 28.99
N ASP A 1052 -4.86 12.17 29.16
CA ASP A 1052 -4.50 13.09 28.07
C ASP A 1052 -3.68 12.40 26.98
N HIS A 1053 -2.73 11.54 27.38
CA HIS A 1053 -1.87 10.79 26.47
C HIS A 1053 -2.47 9.44 26.02
N ASN A 1054 -3.74 9.18 26.30
CA ASN A 1054 -4.43 7.93 25.96
C ASN A 1054 -3.61 6.69 26.38
N ASN A 1055 -3.18 6.65 27.64
CA ASN A 1055 -2.27 5.65 28.19
C ASN A 1055 -2.60 5.36 29.66
N TYR A 1056 -2.01 4.30 30.22
CA TYR A 1056 -2.06 4.01 31.65
C TYR A 1056 -0.83 4.57 32.38
N PRO A 1057 -0.96 4.95 33.68
CA PRO A 1057 0.15 5.44 34.50
C PRO A 1057 1.16 4.33 34.81
N ARG A 1058 2.28 4.71 35.44
CA ARG A 1058 3.29 3.75 35.94
C ARG A 1058 2.76 3.00 37.18
N THR A 1059 3.41 1.89 37.52
CA THR A 1059 3.10 1.10 38.73
C THR A 1059 3.17 1.95 40.00
N GLY A 1060 2.25 1.70 40.94
CA GLY A 1060 2.19 2.39 42.24
C GLY A 1060 1.26 3.61 42.32
N VAL A 1061 0.59 4.00 41.24
CA VAL A 1061 -0.40 5.12 41.26
C VAL A 1061 -1.80 4.67 41.68
N VAL A 1062 -2.19 3.44 41.31
CA VAL A 1062 -3.48 2.83 41.67
C VAL A 1062 -3.24 1.54 42.42
N ASN A 1063 -4.12 1.24 43.39
CA ASN A 1063 -4.03 0.04 44.25
C ASN A 1063 -4.66 -1.20 43.61
N VAL A 1064 -5.60 -1.00 42.68
CA VAL A 1064 -6.27 -2.09 41.95
C VAL A 1064 -5.36 -2.61 40.85
N VAL A 1065 -5.03 -3.90 40.91
CA VAL A 1065 -4.17 -4.62 39.95
C VAL A 1065 -4.92 -5.72 39.19
N THR A 1066 -6.26 -5.68 39.23
CA THR A 1066 -7.14 -6.66 38.56
C THR A 1066 -7.95 -6.00 37.46
N LEU A 1067 -7.94 -6.60 36.27
CA LEU A 1067 -8.86 -6.22 35.21
C LEU A 1067 -10.28 -6.69 35.55
N PRO A 1068 -11.34 -5.99 35.07
CA PRO A 1068 -11.32 -4.80 34.23
C PRO A 1068 -11.63 -3.50 35.02
N GLU A 1069 -11.04 -3.28 36.20
CA GLU A 1069 -11.44 -2.19 37.11
C GLU A 1069 -10.45 -1.00 37.17
N ILE A 1070 -9.40 -0.98 36.36
CA ILE A 1070 -8.29 -0.02 36.51
C ILE A 1070 -8.71 1.41 36.13
N ALA A 1071 -9.37 1.58 34.99
CA ALA A 1071 -9.79 2.90 34.53
C ALA A 1071 -10.82 3.57 35.45
N GLU A 1072 -11.73 2.79 36.02
CA GLU A 1072 -12.74 3.28 36.98
C GLU A 1072 -12.08 3.70 38.28
N GLU A 1073 -11.13 2.90 38.79
CA GLU A 1073 -10.33 3.26 39.97
C GLU A 1073 -9.53 4.55 39.73
N MET A 1074 -8.91 4.71 38.56
CA MET A 1074 -8.22 5.97 38.21
C MET A 1074 -9.17 7.17 38.25
N ARG A 1075 -10.39 7.02 37.73
CA ARG A 1075 -11.41 8.08 37.77
C ARG A 1075 -11.81 8.38 39.21
N ASP A 1076 -12.13 7.34 39.99
CA ASP A 1076 -12.66 7.49 41.33
C ASP A 1076 -11.61 8.10 42.27
N LEU A 1077 -10.35 7.66 42.16
CA LEU A 1077 -9.22 8.25 42.88
C LEU A 1077 -8.96 9.70 42.48
N PHE A 1078 -9.05 10.03 41.19
CA PHE A 1078 -8.96 11.44 40.74
C PHE A 1078 -10.10 12.28 41.35
N GLY A 1079 -11.33 11.75 41.31
CA GLY A 1079 -12.50 12.41 41.88
C GLY A 1079 -12.41 12.61 43.39
N GLU A 1080 -11.90 11.63 44.13
CA GLU A 1080 -11.64 11.73 45.57
C GLU A 1080 -10.64 12.86 45.87
N TYR A 1081 -9.51 12.88 45.15
CA TYR A 1081 -8.44 13.84 45.41
C TYR A 1081 -8.76 15.25 44.88
N ALA A 1082 -9.67 15.35 43.92
CA ALA A 1082 -10.17 16.61 43.40
C ALA A 1082 -11.32 17.21 44.24
N ARG A 1083 -11.90 16.47 45.20
CA ARG A 1083 -12.87 17.02 46.15
C ARG A 1083 -12.15 17.86 47.19
N ILE A 1084 -12.09 19.15 46.92
CA ILE A 1084 -11.50 20.15 47.82
C ILE A 1084 -12.64 20.87 48.54
N GLU A 1085 -12.60 20.90 49.86
CA GLU A 1085 -13.49 21.69 50.73
C GLU A 1085 -13.05 23.16 50.85
#